data_AF-A0AAW1C0G4-F1
#
_entry.id   AF-A0AAW1C0G4-F1
#
_cell.length_a   1.000
_cell.length_b   1.000
_cell.length_c   1.000
_cell.angle_alpha   90.00
_cell.angle_beta   90.00
_cell.angle_gamma   90.00
#
_symmetry.space_group_name_H-M   'P 1'
#
loop_
_entity.id
_entity.type
_entity.pdbx_description
1 polymer ?
#
loop_
_entity_poly.entity_id
_entity_poly.type
_entity_poly.pdbx_seq_one_letter_code
_entity_poly.pdbx_strand_id
1 'polypeptide(L)'
;MMTFYSFCLILFAFTWSSSAYGPNQRAQKKGDIILGGLFPIHFGVAAKHQDLKSRPESVECIRYNFRGFRWLQAMIFAIEEINNSPTLLPNMTLGYSSFDTCNTVSKALEATLSFVAQNKIDSLNLDEFCNCSDHIPSTIAVVGATGSGISTAVANLLGLFYIPQVSYASSSRLLSNRNEYKSFLRTIPNDEHQATAMADIVEYFRWNWVGTIAADDNYGRPGIEKFREETEERNICIDFSELIAQYLPKDQIQQVVKVIQNSTAKVIVVFSSAPDLEPLIKEIVTRNITGRIWLASEAWASSSLIAMPQFFHVMGGTIGFALKAGQIPGFRNFLQKDIYTCTPGKGLFANGSCADIKKVEAWQVLKHLRHLNFTNNMGEQVDFDESGGLIGNYSIINWHLSPEDGSIVFEEVGHYNVYAKKGERLFINENKILWSGFSKEVPFSNCSRDCLPGTRKGIIEGEPTCCFECVECTDGEISDETDASASYASTYGKFVSAVEVIAILAASFGLLACIFFNKVYIILFKPSRNTIEEVRCSTAAHAFKVAARATLRRSNVSRKRSNSLGGSTGSTPSSSISSKSNQEEPFSIPTSAEPQQKHGCKQKVSFGGGTVTLSLSFEEHQKNAVANKNAKHRNSLETRNSDDSLTRHKALLPLHGNESLEPKFQTPSNQESSIPESVVGETKQGEHVEGQPSLSAAYLRDLVGSGFIKENAIHS
;
A
#
# COMPACT_ATOMS: atom_id res chain seq x y z
N MET A 1 27.36 -81.67 -18.48
CA MET A 1 28.38 -81.16 -17.55
C MET A 1 28.50 -79.67 -17.85
N MET A 2 28.01 -78.71 -17.05
CA MET A 2 27.96 -78.61 -15.58
C MET A 2 29.32 -78.71 -14.90
N THR A 3 29.52 -77.81 -13.93
CA THR A 3 30.47 -77.88 -12.80
C THR A 3 31.94 -78.15 -13.13
N PHE A 4 32.64 -77.10 -13.56
CA PHE A 4 33.92 -76.70 -12.94
C PHE A 4 34.06 -75.17 -12.89
N TYR A 5 33.02 -74.53 -12.32
CA TYR A 5 33.13 -73.19 -11.74
C TYR A 5 33.75 -73.30 -10.33
N SER A 6 34.25 -72.17 -9.81
CA SER A 6 34.81 -71.97 -8.45
C SER A 6 36.32 -72.24 -8.28
N PHE A 7 36.95 -71.45 -7.38
CA PHE A 7 38.38 -71.43 -7.01
C PHE A 7 39.37 -71.28 -8.20
N CYS A 8 39.49 -70.11 -8.83
CA CYS A 8 40.25 -68.97 -8.28
C CYS A 8 39.75 -67.60 -8.77
N LEU A 9 38.57 -67.22 -8.27
CA LEU A 9 38.35 -65.82 -7.86
C LEU A 9 39.37 -65.44 -6.77
N ILE A 10 39.53 -64.14 -6.52
CA ILE A 10 40.49 -63.54 -5.58
C ILE A 10 41.93 -63.53 -6.12
N LEU A 11 42.22 -62.57 -7.00
CA LEU A 11 43.39 -61.69 -6.89
C LEU A 11 43.21 -60.48 -7.83
N PHE A 12 42.83 -59.34 -7.24
CA PHE A 12 42.86 -57.98 -7.83
C PHE A 12 42.33 -57.78 -9.26
N ALA A 13 41.04 -58.06 -9.45
CA ALA A 13 40.21 -57.13 -10.19
C ALA A 13 40.06 -55.84 -9.36
N PHE A 14 41.06 -54.94 -9.39
CA PHE A 14 40.91 -53.58 -8.86
C PHE A 14 39.91 -52.84 -9.74
N THR A 15 38.62 -52.89 -9.36
CA THR A 15 37.69 -51.82 -9.72
C THR A 15 38.24 -50.52 -9.15
N TRP A 16 38.83 -49.68 -10.00
CA TRP A 16 39.04 -48.27 -9.68
C TRP A 16 37.67 -47.60 -9.57
N SER A 17 37.02 -47.80 -8.43
CA SER A 17 35.95 -46.95 -7.94
C SER A 17 36.58 -45.61 -7.58
N SER A 18 36.86 -44.79 -8.60
CA SER A 18 37.37 -43.43 -8.45
C SER A 18 36.36 -42.64 -7.62
N SER A 19 36.65 -42.45 -6.34
CA SER A 19 35.74 -41.86 -5.36
C SER A 19 35.59 -40.36 -5.66
N ALA A 20 34.63 -40.04 -6.52
CA ALA A 20 34.31 -38.69 -6.90
C ALA A 20 33.67 -37.97 -5.69
N TYR A 21 34.47 -37.20 -4.95
CA TYR A 21 33.96 -36.32 -3.89
C TYR A 21 32.87 -35.38 -4.42
N GLY A 22 31.88 -35.08 -3.58
CA GLY A 22 30.71 -34.27 -3.91
C GLY A 22 29.62 -35.03 -4.67
N PRO A 23 28.49 -34.37 -5.01
CA PRO A 23 27.39 -34.99 -5.76
C PRO A 23 27.80 -35.64 -7.10
N ASN A 24 27.10 -36.74 -7.44
CA ASN A 24 27.36 -37.54 -8.65
C ASN A 24 27.04 -36.77 -9.96
N GLN A 25 25.89 -36.10 -10.01
CA GLN A 25 25.49 -35.31 -11.18
C GLN A 25 26.05 -33.90 -11.07
N ARG A 26 26.95 -33.54 -12.00
CA ARG A 26 27.61 -32.23 -12.04
C ARG A 26 28.12 -31.89 -13.43
N ALA A 27 28.27 -30.61 -13.70
CA ALA A 27 29.06 -30.12 -14.83
C ALA A 27 30.45 -29.76 -14.31
N GLN A 28 31.51 -30.41 -14.81
CA GLN A 28 32.88 -30.21 -14.33
C GLN A 28 33.87 -30.09 -15.49
N LYS A 29 34.80 -29.13 -15.41
CA LYS A 29 35.88 -28.89 -16.38
C LYS A 29 37.16 -28.51 -15.62
N LYS A 30 38.29 -29.14 -15.95
CA LYS A 30 39.59 -28.82 -15.34
C LYS A 30 40.11 -27.46 -15.82
N GLY A 31 40.90 -26.80 -14.99
CA GLY A 31 41.61 -25.56 -15.26
C GLY A 31 42.58 -25.25 -14.11
N ASP A 32 43.42 -24.23 -14.28
CA ASP A 32 44.37 -23.75 -13.28
C ASP A 32 43.67 -23.10 -12.07
N ILE A 33 42.48 -22.56 -12.31
CA ILE A 33 41.60 -21.92 -11.32
C ILE A 33 40.20 -22.52 -11.47
N ILE A 34 39.53 -22.86 -10.36
CA ILE A 34 38.18 -23.47 -10.38
C ILE A 34 37.13 -22.55 -9.75
N LEU A 35 36.05 -22.34 -10.51
CA LEU A 35 34.84 -21.65 -10.07
C LEU A 35 33.74 -22.67 -9.68
N GLY A 36 33.17 -22.51 -8.50
CA GLY A 36 31.98 -23.25 -8.07
C GLY A 36 30.71 -22.67 -8.68
N GLY A 37 29.74 -23.52 -9.02
CA GLY A 37 28.44 -23.07 -9.55
C GLY A 37 27.25 -23.74 -8.87
N LEU A 38 26.22 -22.97 -8.55
CA LEU A 38 25.00 -23.41 -7.88
C LEU A 38 23.76 -22.92 -8.65
N PHE A 39 23.06 -23.86 -9.30
CA PHE A 39 21.91 -23.57 -10.15
C PHE A 39 20.74 -24.52 -9.85
N PRO A 40 19.49 -24.04 -9.82
CA PRO A 40 18.32 -24.90 -9.66
C PRO A 40 17.94 -25.50 -11.01
N ILE A 41 18.60 -26.59 -11.40
CA ILE A 41 18.28 -27.37 -12.60
C ILE A 41 16.94 -28.11 -12.41
N HIS A 42 16.54 -28.33 -11.15
CA HIS A 42 15.20 -28.74 -10.75
C HIS A 42 14.51 -27.69 -9.86
N PHE A 43 13.18 -27.62 -9.91
CA PHE A 43 12.38 -26.68 -9.09
C PHE A 43 12.17 -27.13 -7.64
N GLY A 44 12.45 -28.38 -7.28
CA GLY A 44 12.27 -28.89 -5.92
C GLY A 44 12.83 -30.30 -5.73
N VAL A 45 12.60 -30.87 -4.54
CA VAL A 45 12.85 -32.29 -4.24
C VAL A 45 11.54 -33.05 -4.01
N ALA A 46 11.59 -34.38 -4.19
CA ALA A 46 10.43 -35.24 -3.95
C ALA A 46 9.96 -35.17 -2.50
N ALA A 47 8.65 -35.07 -2.27
CA ALA A 47 8.02 -35.06 -0.94
C ALA A 47 7.97 -36.46 -0.28
N LYS A 48 9.12 -37.16 -0.25
CA LYS A 48 9.31 -38.48 0.37
C LYS A 48 9.54 -38.28 1.86
N HIS A 49 8.48 -38.19 2.66
CA HIS A 49 8.59 -38.38 4.11
C HIS A 49 9.20 -39.76 4.36
N GLN A 50 10.39 -39.79 4.97
CA GLN A 50 11.11 -41.04 5.20
C GLN A 50 10.80 -41.56 6.61
N ASP A 51 10.22 -42.75 6.71
CA ASP A 51 9.87 -43.41 7.98
C ASP A 51 11.07 -43.70 8.92
N LEU A 52 12.31 -43.40 8.49
CA LEU A 52 13.58 -43.70 9.17
C LEU A 52 13.79 -45.18 9.57
N LYS A 53 12.99 -46.09 9.01
CA LYS A 53 13.09 -47.56 9.15
C LYS A 53 14.39 -48.17 8.56
N SER A 54 15.16 -47.38 7.83
CA SER A 54 16.45 -47.74 7.23
C SER A 54 17.32 -46.49 7.10
N ARG A 55 18.60 -46.63 6.71
CA ARG A 55 19.48 -45.47 6.48
C ARG A 55 18.84 -44.56 5.42
N PRO A 56 18.67 -43.25 5.68
CA PRO A 56 18.04 -42.33 4.75
C PRO A 56 18.83 -42.24 3.44
N GLU A 57 18.14 -42.50 2.32
CA GLU A 57 18.65 -42.27 0.98
C GLU A 57 18.58 -40.77 0.64
N SER A 58 19.54 -40.28 -0.14
CA SER A 58 19.52 -38.88 -0.58
C SER A 58 18.32 -38.64 -1.50
N VAL A 59 17.56 -37.58 -1.23
CA VAL A 59 16.27 -37.32 -1.90
C VAL A 59 16.48 -36.90 -3.36
N GLU A 60 15.68 -37.47 -4.26
CA GLU A 60 15.68 -37.14 -5.69
C GLU A 60 15.06 -35.77 -5.97
N CYS A 61 15.59 -35.11 -6.99
CA CYS A 61 15.12 -33.80 -7.44
C CYS A 61 14.03 -33.94 -8.52
N ILE A 62 13.06 -33.03 -8.51
CA ILE A 62 11.84 -33.13 -9.33
C ILE A 62 11.55 -31.84 -10.10
N ARG A 63 10.87 -31.99 -11.24
CA ARG A 63 10.43 -30.91 -12.14
C ARG A 63 11.61 -30.12 -12.73
N TYR A 64 12.02 -30.51 -13.93
CA TYR A 64 13.17 -29.91 -14.62
C TYR A 64 12.92 -28.42 -14.95
N ASN A 65 13.94 -27.59 -14.71
CA ASN A 65 13.90 -26.13 -14.86
C ASN A 65 14.82 -25.69 -16.01
N PHE A 66 14.26 -25.55 -17.21
CA PHE A 66 14.99 -25.08 -18.39
C PHE A 66 15.57 -23.67 -18.24
N ARG A 67 14.95 -22.77 -17.44
CA ARG A 67 15.50 -21.43 -17.13
C ARG A 67 16.75 -21.56 -16.25
N GLY A 68 16.72 -22.47 -15.27
CA GLY A 68 17.87 -22.83 -14.42
C GLY A 68 19.02 -23.46 -15.21
N PHE A 69 18.73 -24.38 -16.13
CA PHE A 69 19.73 -24.94 -17.03
C PHE A 69 20.34 -23.86 -17.95
N ARG A 70 19.54 -22.91 -18.46
CA ARG A 70 20.05 -21.78 -19.25
C ARG A 70 21.00 -20.88 -18.44
N TRP A 71 20.76 -20.68 -17.15
CA TRP A 71 21.70 -19.97 -16.26
C TRP A 71 23.03 -20.71 -16.09
N LEU A 72 23.00 -22.04 -15.93
CA LEU A 72 24.22 -22.87 -15.92
C LEU A 72 24.99 -22.74 -17.25
N GLN A 73 24.30 -22.80 -18.39
CA GLN A 73 24.93 -22.62 -19.70
C GLN A 73 25.54 -21.21 -19.88
N ALA A 74 24.94 -20.17 -19.29
CA ALA A 74 25.50 -18.82 -19.31
C ALA A 74 26.83 -18.73 -18.53
N MET A 75 26.95 -19.40 -17.37
CA MET A 75 28.22 -19.50 -16.64
C MET A 75 29.29 -20.28 -17.42
N ILE A 76 28.91 -21.42 -18.00
CA ILE A 76 29.84 -22.24 -18.81
C ILE A 76 30.34 -21.43 -20.01
N PHE A 77 29.43 -20.77 -20.74
CA PHE A 77 29.79 -19.90 -21.87
C PHE A 77 30.75 -18.78 -21.45
N ALA A 78 30.43 -18.03 -20.38
CA ALA A 78 31.28 -16.92 -19.94
C ALA A 78 32.70 -17.40 -19.59
N ILE A 79 32.82 -18.59 -18.99
CA ILE A 79 34.13 -19.21 -18.72
C ILE A 79 34.87 -19.59 -20.02
N GLU A 80 34.17 -20.10 -21.04
CA GLU A 80 34.78 -20.40 -22.33
C GLU A 80 35.14 -19.13 -23.13
N GLU A 81 34.35 -18.06 -23.03
CA GLU A 81 34.65 -16.74 -23.58
C GLU A 81 35.91 -16.13 -22.94
N ILE A 82 36.03 -16.20 -21.61
CA ILE A 82 37.24 -15.77 -20.88
C ILE A 82 38.46 -16.61 -21.30
N ASN A 83 38.33 -17.94 -21.35
CA ASN A 83 39.43 -18.82 -21.75
C ASN A 83 39.92 -18.61 -23.19
N ASN A 84 39.05 -18.13 -24.08
CA ASN A 84 39.41 -17.74 -25.44
C ASN A 84 39.99 -16.31 -25.53
N SER A 85 40.16 -15.60 -24.40
CA SER A 85 40.65 -14.23 -24.38
C SER A 85 42.18 -14.14 -24.44
N PRO A 86 42.74 -13.40 -25.42
CA PRO A 86 44.17 -13.06 -25.40
C PRO A 86 44.52 -11.98 -24.35
N THR A 87 43.54 -11.50 -23.58
CA THR A 87 43.68 -10.32 -22.70
C THR A 87 43.15 -10.51 -21.28
N LEU A 88 42.14 -11.37 -21.10
CA LEU A 88 41.50 -11.63 -19.80
C LEU A 88 41.91 -13.03 -19.36
N LEU A 89 42.80 -13.09 -18.36
CA LEU A 89 43.48 -14.32 -17.91
C LEU A 89 44.42 -15.00 -18.95
N PRO A 90 45.29 -14.25 -19.66
CA PRO A 90 46.22 -14.85 -20.62
C PRO A 90 47.18 -15.85 -19.95
N ASN A 91 47.40 -16.99 -20.61
CA ASN A 91 48.17 -18.14 -20.12
C ASN A 91 47.60 -18.78 -18.83
N MET A 92 46.28 -18.69 -18.59
CA MET A 92 45.59 -19.40 -17.52
C MET A 92 44.23 -19.93 -18.01
N THR A 93 43.79 -21.04 -17.43
CA THR A 93 42.51 -21.69 -17.76
C THR A 93 41.57 -21.65 -16.56
N LEU A 94 40.41 -20.99 -16.71
CA LEU A 94 39.28 -21.16 -15.82
C LEU A 94 38.59 -22.51 -16.07
N GLY A 95 38.58 -23.36 -15.05
CA GLY A 95 37.69 -24.52 -14.97
C GLY A 95 36.50 -24.25 -14.04
N TYR A 96 35.61 -25.24 -13.94
CA TYR A 96 34.42 -25.14 -13.10
C TYR A 96 34.02 -26.47 -12.47
N SER A 97 33.27 -26.38 -11.37
CA SER A 97 32.49 -27.47 -10.80
C SER A 97 31.12 -26.95 -10.40
N SER A 98 30.08 -27.31 -11.15
CA SER A 98 28.71 -26.81 -10.98
C SER A 98 27.74 -27.93 -10.64
N PHE A 99 26.90 -27.67 -9.64
CA PHE A 99 25.95 -28.62 -9.06
C PHE A 99 24.51 -28.09 -9.11
N ASP A 100 23.55 -29.02 -9.07
CA ASP A 100 22.12 -28.70 -8.94
C ASP A 100 21.75 -28.43 -7.47
N THR A 101 21.10 -27.29 -7.20
CA THR A 101 20.55 -26.98 -5.88
C THR A 101 19.14 -27.52 -5.68
N CYS A 102 18.45 -27.91 -6.75
CA CYS A 102 17.06 -28.36 -6.73
C CYS A 102 16.10 -27.42 -5.97
N ASN A 103 16.41 -26.11 -5.93
CA ASN A 103 15.75 -25.11 -5.07
C ASN A 103 15.66 -25.49 -3.56
N THR A 104 16.66 -26.21 -3.03
CA THR A 104 16.68 -26.64 -1.62
C THR A 104 18.01 -26.36 -0.93
N VAL A 105 17.92 -26.02 0.37
CA VAL A 105 19.07 -25.77 1.25
C VAL A 105 19.94 -27.02 1.40
N SER A 106 19.35 -28.21 1.56
CA SER A 106 20.08 -29.46 1.74
C SER A 106 20.98 -29.79 0.54
N LYS A 107 20.44 -29.73 -0.70
CA LYS A 107 21.21 -29.97 -1.92
C LYS A 107 22.27 -28.90 -2.18
N ALA A 108 21.97 -27.64 -1.90
CA ALA A 108 22.97 -26.58 -1.97
C ALA A 108 24.11 -26.78 -0.96
N LEU A 109 23.84 -27.30 0.24
CA LEU A 109 24.86 -27.62 1.23
C LEU A 109 25.64 -28.91 0.89
N GLU A 110 25.00 -29.96 0.37
CA GLU A 110 25.68 -31.15 -0.19
C GLU A 110 26.73 -30.73 -1.25
N ALA A 111 26.37 -29.79 -2.13
CA ALA A 111 27.27 -29.20 -3.12
C ALA A 111 28.34 -28.29 -2.49
N THR A 112 27.97 -27.40 -1.56
CA THR A 112 28.88 -26.42 -0.95
C THR A 112 29.97 -27.07 -0.09
N LEU A 113 29.65 -28.18 0.59
CA LEU A 113 30.64 -29.01 1.27
C LEU A 113 31.75 -29.49 0.31
N SER A 114 31.43 -29.76 -0.95
CA SER A 114 32.42 -30.10 -1.98
C SER A 114 33.31 -28.93 -2.41
N PHE A 115 32.91 -27.67 -2.17
CA PHE A 115 33.74 -26.48 -2.44
C PHE A 115 34.66 -26.13 -1.25
N VAL A 116 34.22 -26.39 -0.02
CA VAL A 116 35.02 -26.10 1.19
C VAL A 116 35.98 -27.23 1.58
N ALA A 117 35.79 -28.46 1.08
CA ALA A 117 36.56 -29.64 1.45
C ALA A 117 38.08 -29.41 1.60
N GLN A 118 38.74 -28.81 0.61
CA GLN A 118 40.19 -28.52 0.65
C GLN A 118 40.53 -27.18 1.30
N ASN A 119 39.55 -26.26 1.39
CA ASN A 119 39.77 -24.83 1.64
C ASN A 119 40.02 -24.53 3.13
N LYS A 120 40.81 -25.37 3.81
CA LYS A 120 41.18 -25.41 5.24
C LYS A 120 40.38 -26.34 6.16
N ILE A 121 39.56 -27.28 5.66
CA ILE A 121 39.05 -28.36 6.55
C ILE A 121 40.21 -29.30 6.94
N ASP A 122 41.02 -29.74 5.97
CA ASP A 122 42.21 -30.57 6.23
C ASP A 122 43.28 -29.85 7.08
N SER A 123 43.33 -28.52 7.05
CA SER A 123 44.26 -27.71 7.87
C SER A 123 43.69 -27.22 9.20
N LEU A 124 42.49 -27.66 9.58
CA LEU A 124 41.88 -27.43 10.90
C LEU A 124 41.82 -28.72 11.74
N ASN A 125 42.00 -29.88 11.10
CA ASN A 125 42.05 -31.20 11.72
C ASN A 125 43.47 -31.81 11.59
N LEU A 126 43.67 -33.01 12.16
CA LEU A 126 44.89 -33.81 11.93
C LEU A 126 44.89 -34.54 10.57
N ASP A 127 43.88 -34.32 9.74
CA ASP A 127 43.64 -35.03 8.47
C ASP A 127 44.64 -34.63 7.35
N GLU A 128 45.48 -33.62 7.56
CA GLU A 128 46.61 -33.24 6.68
C GLU A 128 47.59 -34.43 6.40
N PHE A 129 47.61 -35.45 7.26
CA PHE A 129 48.36 -36.69 7.03
C PHE A 129 47.70 -37.70 6.07
N CYS A 130 46.44 -37.48 5.66
CA CYS A 130 45.78 -38.29 4.65
C CYS A 130 46.34 -37.94 3.26
N ASN A 131 47.24 -38.79 2.75
CA ASN A 131 47.78 -38.69 1.40
C ASN A 131 46.73 -39.05 0.33
N CYS A 132 45.75 -38.17 0.15
CA CYS A 132 44.78 -38.20 -0.93
C CYS A 132 45.47 -37.74 -2.24
N SER A 133 46.23 -38.65 -2.87
CA SER A 133 47.21 -38.34 -3.92
C SER A 133 46.67 -37.84 -5.27
N ASP A 134 45.40 -37.43 -5.36
CA ASP A 134 44.89 -36.61 -6.46
C ASP A 134 44.78 -35.17 -5.95
N HIS A 135 45.44 -34.23 -6.62
CA HIS A 135 45.25 -32.79 -6.37
C HIS A 135 43.81 -32.40 -6.75
N ILE A 136 42.89 -32.53 -5.81
CA ILE A 136 41.56 -31.92 -5.91
C ILE A 136 41.81 -30.40 -5.99
N PRO A 137 41.26 -29.67 -6.98
CA PRO A 137 41.57 -28.26 -7.18
C PRO A 137 40.66 -27.34 -6.36
N SER A 138 41.23 -26.28 -5.78
CA SER A 138 40.52 -25.45 -4.79
C SER A 138 39.53 -24.49 -5.44
N THR A 139 38.34 -24.39 -4.85
CA THR A 139 37.29 -23.49 -5.34
C THR A 139 37.56 -22.08 -4.84
N ILE A 140 37.92 -21.16 -5.73
CA ILE A 140 38.32 -19.79 -5.35
C ILE A 140 37.14 -18.81 -5.18
N ALA A 141 35.99 -19.15 -5.75
CA ALA A 141 34.76 -18.35 -5.77
C ALA A 141 33.57 -19.24 -6.16
N VAL A 142 32.36 -18.86 -5.76
CA VAL A 142 31.11 -19.60 -6.07
C VAL A 142 30.07 -18.68 -6.70
N VAL A 143 29.50 -19.09 -7.82
CA VAL A 143 28.39 -18.40 -8.50
C VAL A 143 27.05 -19.00 -8.04
N GLY A 144 26.14 -18.16 -7.57
CA GLY A 144 24.82 -18.55 -7.06
C GLY A 144 24.63 -18.35 -5.55
N ALA A 145 23.59 -18.91 -4.92
CA ALA A 145 22.46 -19.62 -5.52
C ALA A 145 21.36 -18.65 -5.99
N THR A 146 20.19 -19.17 -6.36
CA THR A 146 19.02 -18.37 -6.80
C THR A 146 18.20 -17.85 -5.62
N GLY A 147 17.48 -18.72 -4.90
CA GLY A 147 16.60 -18.31 -3.79
C GLY A 147 17.38 -17.79 -2.59
N SER A 148 16.92 -16.69 -1.98
CA SER A 148 17.65 -15.99 -0.92
C SER A 148 17.92 -16.86 0.31
N GLY A 149 16.96 -17.69 0.75
CA GLY A 149 17.19 -18.64 1.86
C GLY A 149 18.27 -19.69 1.57
N ILE A 150 18.43 -20.10 0.30
CA ILE A 150 19.49 -21.00 -0.14
C ILE A 150 20.84 -20.27 -0.08
N SER A 151 20.90 -19.05 -0.61
CA SER A 151 22.12 -18.23 -0.56
C SER A 151 22.54 -17.87 0.86
N THR A 152 21.62 -17.63 1.80
CA THR A 152 21.91 -17.49 3.25
C THR A 152 22.67 -18.71 3.78
N ALA A 153 22.15 -19.92 3.55
CA ALA A 153 22.77 -21.15 4.04
C ALA A 153 24.16 -21.40 3.43
N VAL A 154 24.32 -21.13 2.12
CA VAL A 154 25.60 -21.25 1.40
C VAL A 154 26.60 -20.20 1.90
N ALA A 155 26.17 -18.95 2.08
CA ALA A 155 27.03 -17.84 2.51
C ALA A 155 27.54 -18.03 3.94
N ASN A 156 26.73 -18.63 4.82
CA ASN A 156 27.14 -18.98 6.18
C ASN A 156 28.28 -20.00 6.19
N LEU A 157 28.32 -20.94 5.24
CA LEU A 157 29.41 -21.93 5.12
C LEU A 157 30.64 -21.36 4.40
N LEU A 158 30.45 -20.68 3.26
CA LEU A 158 31.55 -20.08 2.49
C LEU A 158 32.25 -18.92 3.24
N GLY A 159 31.49 -18.18 4.07
CA GLY A 159 31.97 -17.06 4.87
C GLY A 159 32.96 -17.44 5.98
N LEU A 160 32.95 -18.70 6.43
CA LEU A 160 33.96 -19.22 7.39
C LEU A 160 35.36 -19.27 6.75
N PHE A 161 35.42 -19.60 5.46
CA PHE A 161 36.65 -19.75 4.67
C PHE A 161 36.96 -18.52 3.82
N TYR A 162 36.15 -17.45 3.93
CA TYR A 162 36.20 -16.23 3.12
C TYR A 162 36.14 -16.47 1.61
N ILE A 163 35.50 -17.56 1.17
CA ILE A 163 35.30 -17.84 -0.26
C ILE A 163 34.24 -16.88 -0.80
N PRO A 164 34.55 -16.02 -1.79
CA PRO A 164 33.59 -15.09 -2.35
C PRO A 164 32.45 -15.83 -3.04
N GLN A 165 31.23 -15.48 -2.66
CA GLN A 165 30.00 -15.95 -3.29
C GLN A 165 29.40 -14.80 -4.09
N VAL A 166 29.09 -15.00 -5.37
CA VAL A 166 28.43 -14.01 -6.22
C VAL A 166 27.07 -14.57 -6.66
N SER A 167 25.98 -14.15 -6.02
CA SER A 167 24.64 -14.53 -6.44
C SER A 167 24.16 -13.72 -7.64
N TYR A 168 23.41 -14.35 -8.53
CA TYR A 168 22.77 -13.74 -9.69
C TYR A 168 21.26 -13.46 -9.49
N ALA A 169 20.67 -13.86 -8.36
CA ALA A 169 19.22 -13.73 -8.12
C ALA A 169 18.76 -13.64 -6.65
N SER A 170 19.66 -13.67 -5.66
CA SER A 170 19.29 -13.52 -4.24
C SER A 170 19.28 -12.05 -3.79
N SER A 171 18.18 -11.35 -4.07
CA SER A 171 17.99 -9.91 -3.85
C SER A 171 17.63 -9.51 -2.41
N SER A 172 17.38 -10.46 -1.50
CA SER A 172 16.90 -10.17 -0.14
C SER A 172 17.82 -9.23 0.65
N ARG A 173 17.21 -8.26 1.34
CA ARG A 173 17.88 -7.27 2.19
C ARG A 173 18.73 -7.85 3.32
N LEU A 174 18.43 -9.07 3.77
CA LEU A 174 19.19 -9.73 4.84
C LEU A 174 20.65 -9.98 4.42
N LEU A 175 20.86 -10.37 3.16
CA LEU A 175 22.18 -10.71 2.61
C LEU A 175 23.12 -9.49 2.49
N SER A 176 22.60 -8.27 2.67
CA SER A 176 23.37 -7.02 2.76
C SER A 176 24.21 -6.92 4.05
N ASN A 177 23.93 -7.73 5.10
CA ASN A 177 24.63 -7.65 6.39
C ASN A 177 26.09 -8.15 6.31
N ARG A 178 27.06 -7.23 6.31
CA ARG A 178 28.50 -7.55 6.18
C ARG A 178 29.17 -8.19 7.39
N ASN A 179 28.55 -8.13 8.56
CA ASN A 179 29.09 -8.78 9.76
C ASN A 179 28.85 -10.30 9.73
N GLU A 180 27.73 -10.70 9.12
CA GLU A 180 27.25 -12.06 8.96
C GLU A 180 27.75 -12.65 7.62
N TYR A 181 27.33 -12.06 6.50
CA TYR A 181 27.61 -12.54 5.13
C TYR A 181 28.92 -11.98 4.57
N LYS A 182 30.02 -12.23 5.29
CA LYS A 182 31.35 -11.61 5.08
C LYS A 182 31.90 -11.73 3.65
N SER A 183 31.61 -12.81 2.94
CA SER A 183 32.12 -13.08 1.59
C SER A 183 31.05 -13.04 0.49
N PHE A 184 29.81 -12.63 0.81
CA PHE A 184 28.73 -12.55 -0.17
C PHE A 184 28.83 -11.29 -1.04
N LEU A 185 28.44 -11.38 -2.31
CA LEU A 185 28.18 -10.29 -3.24
C LEU A 185 27.02 -10.72 -4.16
N ARG A 186 26.41 -9.78 -4.88
CA ARG A 186 25.37 -10.10 -5.86
C ARG A 186 25.32 -9.16 -7.05
N THR A 187 24.99 -9.70 -8.22
CA THR A 187 24.76 -8.95 -9.46
C THR A 187 23.27 -8.66 -9.71
N ILE A 188 22.43 -8.78 -8.68
CA ILE A 188 21.03 -8.35 -8.65
C ILE A 188 20.87 -7.25 -7.58
N PRO A 189 19.98 -6.25 -7.76
CA PRO A 189 19.73 -5.22 -6.75
C PRO A 189 19.09 -5.75 -5.46
N ASN A 190 19.01 -4.88 -4.45
CA ASN A 190 18.38 -5.13 -3.17
C ASN A 190 16.84 -4.94 -3.24
N ASP A 191 16.08 -5.91 -2.73
CA ASP A 191 14.61 -5.88 -2.71
C ASP A 191 14.00 -4.66 -2.00
N GLU A 192 14.75 -3.97 -1.13
CA GLU A 192 14.29 -2.71 -0.50
C GLU A 192 13.82 -1.67 -1.52
N HIS A 193 14.52 -1.58 -2.67
CA HIS A 193 14.12 -0.67 -3.75
C HIS A 193 12.87 -1.17 -4.49
N GLN A 194 12.67 -2.48 -4.61
CA GLN A 194 11.46 -3.07 -5.19
C GLN A 194 10.25 -2.90 -4.28
N ALA A 195 10.40 -3.10 -2.97
CA ALA A 195 9.35 -2.87 -1.99
C ALA A 195 8.93 -1.38 -1.95
N THR A 196 9.91 -0.46 -2.01
CA THR A 196 9.64 0.99 -2.17
C THR A 196 8.90 1.26 -3.49
N ALA A 197 9.34 0.67 -4.60
CA ALA A 197 8.70 0.84 -5.90
C ALA A 197 7.26 0.30 -5.96
N MET A 198 6.97 -0.79 -5.23
CA MET A 198 5.59 -1.29 -5.07
C MET A 198 4.71 -0.27 -4.36
N ALA A 199 5.19 0.35 -3.28
CA ALA A 199 4.45 1.39 -2.57
C ALA A 199 4.26 2.64 -3.44
N ASP A 200 5.30 3.07 -4.18
CA ASP A 200 5.22 4.19 -5.12
C ASP A 200 4.20 3.92 -6.26
N ILE A 201 4.05 2.67 -6.73
CA ILE A 201 3.01 2.29 -7.73
C ILE A 201 1.61 2.40 -7.14
N VAL A 202 1.41 1.94 -5.89
CA VAL A 202 0.09 1.97 -5.23
C VAL A 202 -0.33 3.42 -4.95
N GLU A 203 0.63 4.27 -4.55
CA GLU A 203 0.47 5.72 -4.40
C GLU A 203 0.15 6.41 -5.73
N TYR A 204 0.87 6.08 -6.82
CA TYR A 204 0.64 6.64 -8.16
C TYR A 204 -0.81 6.46 -8.63
N PHE A 205 -1.36 5.25 -8.47
CA PHE A 205 -2.75 4.93 -8.84
C PHE A 205 -3.80 5.32 -7.78
N ARG A 206 -3.38 5.98 -6.69
CA ARG A 206 -4.23 6.46 -5.59
C ARG A 206 -5.04 5.37 -4.89
N TRP A 207 -4.51 4.15 -4.85
CA TRP A 207 -5.11 3.04 -4.11
C TRP A 207 -4.75 3.15 -2.62
N ASN A 208 -5.72 2.88 -1.74
CA ASN A 208 -5.47 2.84 -0.30
C ASN A 208 -5.83 1.50 0.37
N TRP A 209 -6.30 0.51 -0.39
CA TRP A 209 -6.74 -0.78 0.11
C TRP A 209 -6.16 -1.92 -0.72
N VAL A 210 -5.16 -2.61 -0.16
CA VAL A 210 -4.42 -3.70 -0.81
C VAL A 210 -4.38 -4.96 0.06
N GLY A 211 -4.24 -6.12 -0.56
CA GLY A 211 -3.82 -7.34 0.14
C GLY A 211 -2.33 -7.61 -0.09
N THR A 212 -1.66 -8.29 0.86
CA THR A 212 -0.27 -8.75 0.71
C THR A 212 -0.15 -10.26 0.83
N ILE A 213 0.75 -10.84 0.04
CA ILE A 213 1.07 -12.27 0.05
C ILE A 213 2.58 -12.44 -0.04
N ALA A 214 3.19 -13.13 0.92
CA ALA A 214 4.63 -13.42 0.95
C ALA A 214 4.94 -14.92 0.85
N ALA A 215 6.07 -15.26 0.24
CA ALA A 215 6.70 -16.56 0.50
C ALA A 215 7.15 -16.63 1.98
N ASP A 216 6.93 -17.78 2.63
CA ASP A 216 7.45 -18.09 3.96
C ASP A 216 8.95 -18.45 3.91
N ASP A 217 9.76 -17.48 3.50
CA ASP A 217 11.21 -17.61 3.35
C ASP A 217 11.95 -16.29 3.57
N ASN A 218 13.29 -16.32 3.42
CA ASN A 218 14.17 -15.15 3.54
C ASN A 218 14.03 -14.13 2.39
N TYR A 219 13.18 -14.34 1.38
CA TYR A 219 12.88 -13.38 0.31
C TYR A 219 11.51 -12.74 0.51
N GLY A 220 10.45 -13.54 0.67
CA GLY A 220 9.09 -13.03 0.78
C GLY A 220 8.84 -12.23 2.04
N ARG A 221 9.23 -12.75 3.21
CA ARG A 221 9.01 -12.07 4.51
C ARG A 221 9.72 -10.71 4.59
N PRO A 222 11.03 -10.56 4.27
CA PRO A 222 11.70 -9.26 4.37
C PRO A 222 11.23 -8.25 3.31
N GLY A 223 10.71 -8.72 2.17
CA GLY A 223 10.13 -7.90 1.10
C GLY A 223 8.76 -7.32 1.47
N ILE A 224 7.79 -8.14 1.90
CA ILE A 224 6.49 -7.63 2.39
C ILE A 224 6.67 -6.76 3.64
N GLU A 225 7.58 -7.11 4.56
CA GLU A 225 7.84 -6.27 5.73
C GLU A 225 8.36 -4.87 5.32
N LYS A 226 9.24 -4.79 4.32
CA LYS A 226 9.71 -3.49 3.83
C LYS A 226 8.62 -2.73 3.05
N PHE A 227 7.73 -3.44 2.35
CA PHE A 227 6.56 -2.84 1.71
C PHE A 227 5.60 -2.25 2.76
N ARG A 228 5.34 -2.96 3.86
CA ARG A 228 4.53 -2.50 5.00
C ARG A 228 5.03 -1.17 5.56
N GLU A 229 6.32 -1.06 5.83
CA GLU A 229 6.96 0.20 6.27
C GLU A 229 6.68 1.36 5.28
N GLU A 230 6.84 1.13 3.98
CA GLU A 230 6.65 2.16 2.95
C GLU A 230 5.15 2.50 2.72
N THR A 231 4.22 1.57 2.95
CA THR A 231 2.77 1.85 2.91
C THR A 231 2.29 2.67 4.11
N GLU A 232 2.88 2.47 5.29
CA GLU A 232 2.55 3.23 6.50
C GLU A 232 2.95 4.71 6.36
N GLU A 233 4.08 5.02 5.71
CA GLU A 233 4.45 6.42 5.37
C GLU A 233 3.47 7.10 4.39
N ARG A 234 2.70 6.33 3.62
CA ARG A 234 1.86 6.80 2.50
C ARG A 234 0.36 6.74 2.76
N ASN A 235 -0.06 6.36 3.98
CA ASN A 235 -1.47 6.15 4.36
C ASN A 235 -2.18 5.06 3.52
N ILE A 236 -1.43 4.07 3.05
CA ILE A 236 -1.95 2.88 2.36
C ILE A 236 -2.18 1.79 3.42
N CYS A 237 -3.38 1.21 3.45
CA CYS A 237 -3.71 0.11 4.35
C CYS A 237 -3.58 -1.26 3.68
N ILE A 238 -3.29 -2.26 4.51
CA ILE A 238 -3.27 -3.68 4.14
C ILE A 238 -4.48 -4.36 4.80
N ASP A 239 -5.38 -4.92 3.99
CA ASP A 239 -6.60 -5.67 4.38
C ASP A 239 -6.22 -7.03 5.01
N PHE A 240 -5.36 -7.77 4.30
CA PHE A 240 -4.85 -9.07 4.73
C PHE A 240 -3.36 -9.23 4.38
N SER A 241 -2.64 -10.00 5.19
CA SER A 241 -1.22 -10.33 4.98
C SER A 241 -0.98 -11.82 5.15
N GLU A 242 -1.02 -12.56 4.05
CA GLU A 242 -0.97 -14.03 4.04
C GLU A 242 0.41 -14.58 3.65
N LEU A 243 0.70 -15.82 4.09
CA LEU A 243 1.98 -16.50 3.85
C LEU A 243 1.77 -17.82 3.10
N ILE A 244 2.66 -18.10 2.13
CA ILE A 244 2.58 -19.27 1.27
C ILE A 244 3.93 -19.96 1.07
N ALA A 245 3.90 -21.24 0.70
CA ALA A 245 5.08 -22.05 0.38
C ALA A 245 4.72 -23.16 -0.63
N GLN A 246 5.71 -23.63 -1.39
CA GLN A 246 5.52 -24.70 -2.40
C GLN A 246 4.90 -25.98 -1.82
N TYR A 247 5.21 -26.27 -0.55
CA TYR A 247 4.80 -27.49 0.15
C TYR A 247 3.62 -27.27 1.14
N LEU A 248 2.89 -26.16 1.02
CA LEU A 248 1.79 -25.82 1.94
C LEU A 248 0.62 -26.84 1.84
N PRO A 249 0.03 -27.29 2.97
CA PRO A 249 -1.14 -28.17 2.95
C PRO A 249 -2.35 -27.55 2.24
N LYS A 250 -3.14 -28.38 1.54
CA LYS A 250 -4.32 -27.92 0.78
C LYS A 250 -5.28 -27.09 1.62
N ASP A 251 -5.54 -27.48 2.86
CA ASP A 251 -6.51 -26.79 3.73
C ASP A 251 -6.07 -25.37 4.08
N GLN A 252 -4.75 -25.14 4.17
CA GLN A 252 -4.16 -23.81 4.38
C GLN A 252 -4.21 -22.97 3.10
N ILE A 253 -3.90 -23.55 1.93
CA ILE A 253 -4.10 -22.89 0.63
C ILE A 253 -5.57 -22.46 0.48
N GLN A 254 -6.51 -23.35 0.78
CA GLN A 254 -7.94 -23.04 0.74
C GLN A 254 -8.36 -21.97 1.76
N GLN A 255 -7.62 -21.80 2.86
CA GLN A 255 -7.87 -20.72 3.82
C GLN A 255 -7.39 -19.37 3.28
N VAL A 256 -6.16 -19.28 2.74
CA VAL A 256 -5.65 -18.09 2.05
C VAL A 256 -6.59 -17.67 0.91
N VAL A 257 -7.11 -18.63 0.15
CA VAL A 257 -8.09 -18.34 -0.91
C VAL A 257 -9.42 -17.81 -0.37
N LYS A 258 -9.92 -18.28 0.79
CA LYS A 258 -11.12 -17.68 1.42
C LYS A 258 -10.87 -16.23 1.86
N VAL A 259 -9.69 -15.92 2.40
CA VAL A 259 -9.30 -14.55 2.76
C VAL A 259 -9.32 -13.64 1.53
N ILE A 260 -8.68 -14.09 0.43
CA ILE A 260 -8.72 -13.40 -0.88
C ILE A 260 -10.14 -13.30 -1.44
N GLN A 261 -11.06 -14.24 -1.15
CA GLN A 261 -12.46 -14.14 -1.60
C GLN A 261 -13.29 -13.17 -0.75
N ASN A 262 -13.07 -13.11 0.56
CA ASN A 262 -13.80 -12.23 1.48
C ASN A 262 -13.35 -10.76 1.37
N SER A 263 -12.07 -10.52 1.05
CA SER A 263 -11.48 -9.20 0.91
C SER A 263 -12.13 -8.34 -0.19
N THR A 264 -12.31 -7.06 0.09
CA THR A 264 -12.74 -6.04 -0.88
C THR A 264 -11.57 -5.46 -1.70
N ALA A 265 -10.33 -5.61 -1.24
CA ALA A 265 -9.12 -5.15 -1.95
C ALA A 265 -8.94 -5.86 -3.28
N LYS A 266 -8.86 -5.12 -4.39
CA LYS A 266 -8.59 -5.72 -5.71
C LYS A 266 -7.10 -5.90 -5.94
N VAL A 267 -6.31 -4.94 -5.49
CA VAL A 267 -4.85 -4.94 -5.64
C VAL A 267 -4.24 -5.91 -4.63
N ILE A 268 -3.48 -6.87 -5.12
CA ILE A 268 -2.78 -7.88 -4.30
C ILE A 268 -1.29 -7.82 -4.63
N VAL A 269 -0.48 -7.51 -3.63
CA VAL A 269 0.98 -7.40 -3.72
C VAL A 269 1.61 -8.73 -3.34
N VAL A 270 2.38 -9.33 -4.26
CA VAL A 270 2.89 -10.70 -4.10
C VAL A 270 4.42 -10.74 -4.17
N PHE A 271 5.03 -10.92 -3.00
CA PHE A 271 6.47 -11.05 -2.79
C PHE A 271 6.82 -12.53 -2.58
N SER A 272 6.91 -13.30 -3.67
CA SER A 272 7.01 -14.77 -3.60
C SER A 272 7.84 -15.33 -4.76
N SER A 273 8.42 -16.52 -4.57
CA SER A 273 9.03 -17.27 -5.66
C SER A 273 7.94 -17.94 -6.50
N ALA A 274 8.15 -18.12 -7.80
CA ALA A 274 7.13 -18.76 -8.64
C ALA A 274 6.76 -20.20 -8.18
N PRO A 275 7.70 -21.07 -7.74
CA PRO A 275 7.35 -22.37 -7.16
C PRO A 275 6.53 -22.29 -5.85
N ASP A 276 6.71 -21.24 -5.03
CA ASP A 276 5.92 -21.04 -3.81
C ASP A 276 4.52 -20.46 -4.08
N LEU A 277 4.40 -19.70 -5.17
CA LEU A 277 3.15 -19.08 -5.63
C LEU A 277 2.24 -20.04 -6.43
N GLU A 278 2.82 -21.00 -7.15
CA GLU A 278 2.12 -21.96 -8.00
C GLU A 278 0.94 -22.71 -7.32
N PRO A 279 1.05 -23.23 -6.07
CA PRO A 279 -0.05 -23.95 -5.44
C PRO A 279 -1.27 -23.06 -5.18
N LEU A 280 -1.03 -21.79 -4.81
CA LEU A 280 -2.09 -20.81 -4.57
C LEU A 280 -2.79 -20.43 -5.88
N ILE A 281 -2.04 -20.04 -6.91
CA ILE A 281 -2.63 -19.61 -8.19
C ILE A 281 -3.43 -20.73 -8.85
N LYS A 282 -3.02 -21.99 -8.69
CA LYS A 282 -3.79 -23.15 -9.16
C LYS A 282 -5.16 -23.28 -8.49
N GLU A 283 -5.27 -23.05 -7.18
CA GLU A 283 -6.57 -23.06 -6.48
C GLU A 283 -7.43 -21.85 -6.87
N ILE A 284 -6.84 -20.66 -7.00
CA ILE A 284 -7.53 -19.42 -7.42
C ILE A 284 -8.10 -19.54 -8.84
N VAL A 285 -7.32 -20.10 -9.77
CA VAL A 285 -7.75 -20.45 -11.13
C VAL A 285 -8.83 -21.53 -11.12
N THR A 286 -8.69 -22.58 -10.31
CA THR A 286 -9.71 -23.64 -10.18
C THR A 286 -11.05 -23.11 -9.70
N ARG A 287 -11.05 -22.02 -8.92
CA ARG A 287 -12.25 -21.30 -8.46
C ARG A 287 -12.68 -20.12 -9.35
N ASN A 288 -11.97 -19.85 -10.45
CA ASN A 288 -12.23 -18.74 -11.37
C ASN A 288 -12.40 -17.36 -10.67
N ILE A 289 -11.50 -17.04 -9.71
CA ILE A 289 -11.56 -15.79 -8.95
C ILE A 289 -10.93 -14.66 -9.78
N THR A 290 -11.75 -14.03 -10.61
CA THR A 290 -11.38 -12.91 -11.49
C THR A 290 -11.49 -11.56 -10.76
N GLY A 291 -11.01 -10.48 -11.39
CA GLY A 291 -11.20 -9.10 -10.90
C GLY A 291 -10.22 -8.63 -9.80
N ARG A 292 -9.24 -9.47 -9.43
CA ARG A 292 -8.04 -9.04 -8.69
C ARG A 292 -6.97 -8.51 -9.66
N ILE A 293 -6.05 -7.71 -9.14
CA ILE A 293 -4.99 -7.01 -9.88
C ILE A 293 -3.68 -7.29 -9.15
N TRP A 294 -2.72 -7.94 -9.80
CA TRP A 294 -1.52 -8.44 -9.15
C TRP A 294 -0.35 -7.47 -9.33
N LEU A 295 0.34 -7.13 -8.23
CA LEU A 295 1.66 -6.49 -8.25
C LEU A 295 2.73 -7.54 -7.96
N ALA A 296 3.57 -7.81 -8.96
CA ALA A 296 4.46 -8.97 -8.99
C ALA A 296 5.93 -8.61 -8.70
N SER A 297 6.51 -9.26 -7.70
CA SER A 297 7.96 -9.23 -7.46
C SER A 297 8.74 -9.97 -8.56
N GLU A 298 10.01 -9.59 -8.75
CA GLU A 298 10.82 -9.99 -9.93
C GLU A 298 10.87 -11.51 -10.14
N ALA A 299 11.05 -12.26 -9.04
CA ALA A 299 11.21 -13.71 -9.04
C ALA A 299 10.01 -14.48 -9.65
N TRP A 300 8.84 -13.85 -9.78
CA TRP A 300 7.68 -14.47 -10.45
C TRP A 300 7.09 -13.65 -11.60
N ALA A 301 7.31 -12.33 -11.65
CA ALA A 301 6.81 -11.43 -12.71
C ALA A 301 7.18 -11.85 -14.14
N SER A 302 8.28 -12.59 -14.32
CA SER A 302 8.76 -13.14 -15.60
C SER A 302 8.71 -14.67 -15.68
N SER A 303 8.01 -15.35 -14.77
CA SER A 303 8.09 -16.81 -14.64
C SER A 303 7.08 -17.57 -15.48
N SER A 304 7.58 -18.46 -16.35
CA SER A 304 6.76 -19.41 -17.15
C SER A 304 5.99 -20.44 -16.32
N LEU A 305 6.17 -20.47 -14.99
CA LEU A 305 5.39 -21.31 -14.07
C LEU A 305 4.06 -20.66 -13.66
N ILE A 306 3.94 -19.33 -13.79
CA ILE A 306 2.73 -18.54 -13.49
C ILE A 306 2.20 -17.84 -14.74
N ALA A 307 3.09 -17.38 -15.64
CA ALA A 307 2.76 -16.82 -16.94
C ALA A 307 2.35 -17.90 -17.95
N MET A 308 1.26 -18.62 -17.65
CA MET A 308 0.64 -19.62 -18.51
C MET A 308 -0.66 -19.08 -19.11
N PRO A 309 -0.93 -19.20 -20.42
CA PRO A 309 -2.15 -18.68 -21.05
C PRO A 309 -3.45 -19.14 -20.38
N GLN A 310 -3.52 -20.38 -19.92
CA GLN A 310 -4.70 -20.90 -19.20
C GLN A 310 -4.98 -20.18 -17.86
N PHE A 311 -4.02 -19.47 -17.29
CA PHE A 311 -4.20 -18.67 -16.06
C PHE A 311 -4.55 -17.20 -16.35
N PHE A 312 -4.56 -16.76 -17.62
CA PHE A 312 -4.73 -15.34 -18.00
C PHE A 312 -6.07 -14.73 -17.57
N HIS A 313 -7.13 -15.52 -17.40
CA HIS A 313 -8.42 -15.02 -16.89
C HIS A 313 -8.37 -14.56 -15.42
N VAL A 314 -7.37 -15.01 -14.65
CA VAL A 314 -7.07 -14.55 -13.28
C VAL A 314 -5.85 -13.63 -13.25
N MET A 315 -4.81 -13.94 -14.02
CA MET A 315 -3.48 -13.28 -13.98
C MET A 315 -3.27 -12.20 -15.06
N GLY A 316 -4.22 -12.00 -15.97
CA GLY A 316 -4.13 -11.00 -17.03
C GLY A 316 -3.98 -9.59 -16.45
N GLY A 317 -3.18 -8.74 -17.09
CA GLY A 317 -2.94 -7.38 -16.59
C GLY A 317 -2.16 -7.28 -15.28
N THR A 318 -1.51 -8.36 -14.83
CA THR A 318 -0.48 -8.31 -13.77
C THR A 318 0.56 -7.24 -14.11
N ILE A 319 0.85 -6.34 -13.17
CA ILE A 319 1.98 -5.40 -13.27
C ILE A 319 3.13 -6.01 -12.47
N GLY A 320 4.33 -6.05 -13.04
CA GLY A 320 5.49 -6.66 -12.40
C GLY A 320 6.80 -5.95 -12.68
N PHE A 321 7.81 -6.27 -11.89
CA PHE A 321 9.17 -5.79 -12.09
C PHE A 321 10.00 -6.81 -12.88
N ALA A 322 10.76 -6.32 -13.85
CA ALA A 322 11.83 -7.07 -14.50
C ALA A 322 13.16 -6.36 -14.24
N LEU A 323 14.24 -7.12 -14.09
CA LEU A 323 15.59 -6.56 -14.21
C LEU A 323 15.78 -6.05 -15.64
N LYS A 324 16.50 -4.92 -15.80
CA LYS A 324 16.85 -4.38 -17.11
C LYS A 324 17.46 -5.47 -17.98
N ALA A 325 16.90 -5.69 -19.17
CA ALA A 325 17.33 -6.75 -20.08
C ALA A 325 18.74 -6.46 -20.63
N GLY A 326 19.75 -7.11 -20.06
CA GLY A 326 21.12 -7.07 -20.57
C GLY A 326 21.23 -7.79 -21.91
N GLN A 327 21.75 -7.12 -22.94
CA GLN A 327 22.16 -7.79 -24.16
C GLN A 327 23.55 -8.39 -23.97
N ILE A 328 23.75 -9.61 -24.49
CA ILE A 328 25.08 -10.24 -24.61
C ILE A 328 25.41 -10.35 -26.12
N PRO A 329 25.60 -9.21 -26.82
CA PRO A 329 25.93 -9.22 -28.24
C PRO A 329 27.34 -9.79 -28.37
N GLY A 330 27.43 -11.00 -28.90
CA GLY A 330 28.69 -11.75 -28.83
C GLY A 330 28.72 -12.88 -27.80
N PHE A 331 27.58 -13.53 -27.49
CA PHE A 331 27.52 -14.95 -27.03
C PHE A 331 28.09 -15.96 -28.08
N ARG A 332 29.11 -15.52 -28.82
CA ARG A 332 29.80 -16.12 -29.98
C ARG A 332 31.09 -15.34 -30.34
N ASN A 333 31.27 -14.12 -29.81
CA ASN A 333 32.40 -13.19 -30.00
C ASN A 333 32.40 -12.19 -28.83
N PHE A 334 32.90 -12.61 -27.67
CA PHE A 334 34.17 -12.15 -27.11
C PHE A 334 34.19 -10.75 -26.45
N LEU A 335 34.67 -10.67 -25.20
CA LEU A 335 34.97 -9.41 -24.52
C LEU A 335 36.19 -9.41 -23.59
N GLN A 336 36.55 -8.19 -23.13
CA GLN A 336 37.94 -7.77 -22.96
C GLN A 336 38.16 -6.90 -21.71
N LYS A 337 39.28 -7.10 -21.01
CA LYS A 337 39.83 -6.28 -19.89
C LYS A 337 39.03 -6.28 -18.57
N ASP A 338 39.61 -5.95 -17.41
CA ASP A 338 41.02 -5.76 -17.02
C ASP A 338 41.24 -6.29 -15.58
N ILE A 339 42.26 -7.11 -15.35
CA ILE A 339 42.64 -7.64 -14.00
C ILE A 339 44.14 -7.50 -13.70
N TYR A 340 45.00 -7.29 -14.70
CA TYR A 340 46.45 -7.46 -14.58
C TYR A 340 47.26 -6.22 -14.19
N THR A 341 46.62 -5.07 -13.99
CA THR A 341 47.29 -3.79 -13.72
C THR A 341 47.77 -3.60 -12.26
N CYS A 342 48.19 -4.67 -11.59
CA CYS A 342 48.82 -4.57 -10.27
C CYS A 342 50.32 -4.22 -10.41
N THR A 343 50.64 -2.93 -10.43
CA THR A 343 52.03 -2.48 -10.32
C THR A 343 52.51 -2.60 -8.87
N PRO A 344 53.69 -3.20 -8.59
CA PRO A 344 54.26 -3.26 -7.24
C PRO A 344 54.32 -1.86 -6.59
N GLY A 345 53.84 -1.75 -5.36
CA GLY A 345 53.67 -0.47 -4.65
C GLY A 345 52.28 0.17 -4.81
N LYS A 346 51.37 -0.40 -5.61
CA LYS A 346 49.96 0.01 -5.73
C LYS A 346 48.94 -1.11 -5.52
N GLY A 347 49.37 -2.31 -5.14
CA GLY A 347 48.47 -3.44 -4.92
C GLY A 347 47.61 -3.31 -3.66
N LEU A 348 46.51 -4.06 -3.61
CA LEU A 348 45.50 -4.00 -2.53
C LEU A 348 45.92 -4.70 -1.22
N PHE A 349 47.13 -5.23 -1.15
CA PHE A 349 47.67 -5.98 0.00
C PHE A 349 48.76 -5.19 0.74
N ALA A 350 49.26 -5.75 1.85
CA ALA A 350 50.22 -5.08 2.74
C ALA A 350 51.45 -4.54 1.96
N ASN A 351 51.90 -3.33 2.31
CA ASN A 351 53.00 -2.62 1.65
C ASN A 351 52.81 -2.39 0.13
N GLY A 352 51.57 -2.39 -0.37
CA GLY A 352 51.28 -2.21 -1.80
C GLY A 352 51.65 -3.42 -2.66
N SER A 353 51.76 -4.61 -2.06
CA SER A 353 52.10 -5.87 -2.73
C SER A 353 50.94 -6.41 -3.58
N CYS A 354 51.28 -7.29 -4.53
CA CYS A 354 50.36 -7.96 -5.44
C CYS A 354 50.28 -9.46 -5.10
N ALA A 355 49.14 -10.10 -5.33
CA ALA A 355 48.99 -11.55 -5.19
C ALA A 355 49.69 -12.30 -6.34
N ASP A 356 50.27 -13.47 -6.04
CA ASP A 356 50.71 -14.42 -7.06
C ASP A 356 49.49 -15.19 -7.58
N ILE A 357 49.09 -14.91 -8.82
CA ILE A 357 47.89 -15.52 -9.43
C ILE A 357 47.99 -17.05 -9.58
N LYS A 358 49.21 -17.62 -9.56
CA LYS A 358 49.43 -19.08 -9.56
C LYS A 358 49.24 -19.73 -8.19
N LYS A 359 49.01 -18.93 -7.15
CA LYS A 359 48.79 -19.33 -5.76
C LYS A 359 47.66 -18.51 -5.12
N VAL A 360 46.66 -18.14 -5.92
CA VAL A 360 45.60 -17.22 -5.49
C VAL A 360 44.68 -17.89 -4.45
N GLU A 361 44.59 -17.27 -3.28
CA GLU A 361 43.68 -17.71 -2.22
C GLU A 361 42.32 -17.00 -2.33
N ALA A 362 41.24 -17.68 -1.97
CA ALA A 362 39.87 -17.17 -2.14
C ALA A 362 39.62 -15.80 -1.46
N TRP A 363 40.22 -15.54 -0.29
CA TRP A 363 40.14 -14.24 0.40
C TRP A 363 40.82 -13.09 -0.36
N GLN A 364 41.83 -13.39 -1.19
CA GLN A 364 42.49 -12.39 -2.05
C GLN A 364 41.53 -11.96 -3.16
N VAL A 365 40.82 -12.92 -3.76
CA VAL A 365 39.76 -12.67 -4.75
C VAL A 365 38.64 -11.83 -4.13
N LEU A 366 38.21 -12.15 -2.91
CA LEU A 366 37.23 -11.34 -2.15
C LEU A 366 37.71 -9.90 -1.91
N LYS A 367 39.00 -9.69 -1.57
CA LYS A 367 39.57 -8.34 -1.42
C LYS A 367 39.56 -7.55 -2.74
N HIS A 368 39.83 -8.20 -3.87
CA HIS A 368 39.69 -7.57 -5.20
C HIS A 368 38.23 -7.27 -5.56
N LEU A 369 37.30 -8.22 -5.39
CA LEU A 369 35.88 -8.05 -5.72
C LEU A 369 35.24 -6.86 -4.98
N ARG A 370 35.59 -6.65 -3.70
CA ARG A 370 35.12 -5.49 -2.89
C ARG A 370 35.61 -4.12 -3.37
N HIS A 371 36.54 -4.06 -4.33
CA HIS A 371 37.08 -2.82 -4.90
C HIS A 371 37.03 -2.90 -6.44
N LEU A 372 36.19 -3.79 -6.98
CA LEU A 372 36.03 -3.99 -8.41
C LEU A 372 35.18 -2.84 -8.97
N ASN A 373 35.73 -2.18 -9.99
CA ASN A 373 35.03 -1.23 -10.82
C ASN A 373 35.49 -1.49 -12.26
N PHE A 374 34.56 -1.92 -13.13
CA PHE A 374 34.85 -2.25 -14.51
C PHE A 374 33.71 -1.79 -15.42
N THR A 375 33.96 -1.77 -16.73
CA THR A 375 32.92 -1.52 -17.74
C THR A 375 32.45 -2.86 -18.30
N ASN A 376 31.15 -3.11 -18.32
CA ASN A 376 30.56 -4.34 -18.79
C ASN A 376 30.50 -4.42 -20.33
N ASN A 377 30.02 -5.57 -20.81
CA ASN A 377 29.87 -5.93 -22.22
C ASN A 377 28.93 -5.00 -23.03
N MET A 378 28.19 -4.11 -22.36
CA MET A 378 27.28 -3.13 -22.95
C MET A 378 27.79 -1.69 -22.86
N GLY A 379 28.99 -1.46 -22.30
CA GLY A 379 29.55 -0.12 -22.06
C GLY A 379 29.07 0.53 -20.76
N GLU A 380 28.37 -0.19 -19.90
CA GLU A 380 27.85 0.31 -18.62
C GLU A 380 28.88 0.07 -17.51
N GLN A 381 28.96 0.98 -16.54
CA GLN A 381 29.84 0.80 -15.38
C GLN A 381 29.22 -0.20 -14.40
N VAL A 382 30.03 -1.14 -13.91
CA VAL A 382 29.66 -2.12 -12.90
C VAL A 382 30.67 -2.08 -11.76
N ASP A 383 30.18 -1.68 -10.60
CA ASP A 383 30.84 -1.74 -9.31
C ASP A 383 29.90 -2.35 -8.27
N PHE A 384 30.46 -2.65 -7.09
CA PHE A 384 29.72 -3.18 -5.94
C PHE A 384 29.66 -2.14 -4.83
N ASP A 385 28.49 -1.94 -4.24
CA ASP A 385 28.33 -1.07 -3.07
C ASP A 385 28.99 -1.67 -1.80
N GLU A 386 29.01 -0.93 -0.69
CA GLU A 386 29.60 -1.41 0.57
C GLU A 386 28.93 -2.70 1.10
N SER A 387 27.64 -2.90 0.80
CA SER A 387 26.86 -4.11 1.09
C SER A 387 27.07 -5.23 0.06
N GLY A 388 27.86 -5.00 -0.99
CA GLY A 388 28.10 -5.92 -2.11
C GLY A 388 26.89 -6.16 -3.00
N GLY A 389 25.92 -5.25 -2.96
CA GLY A 389 24.87 -5.17 -3.96
C GLY A 389 25.36 -4.52 -5.25
N LEU A 390 24.56 -4.66 -6.30
CA LEU A 390 24.67 -3.90 -7.53
C LEU A 390 23.46 -2.98 -7.60
N ILE A 391 23.67 -1.66 -7.73
CA ILE A 391 22.57 -0.69 -7.79
C ILE A 391 22.01 -0.69 -9.22
N GLY A 392 20.74 -1.08 -9.38
CA GLY A 392 20.15 -1.30 -10.71
C GLY A 392 18.70 -0.82 -10.80
N ASN A 393 18.33 -0.39 -12.01
CA ASN A 393 16.97 0.02 -12.34
C ASN A 393 16.10 -1.20 -12.70
N TYR A 394 14.80 -1.09 -12.42
CA TYR A 394 13.82 -2.08 -12.85
C TYR A 394 13.02 -1.55 -14.04
N SER A 395 12.74 -2.42 -15.01
CA SER A 395 11.67 -2.22 -15.99
C SER A 395 10.33 -2.63 -15.37
N ILE A 396 9.26 -1.90 -15.64
CA ILE A 396 7.91 -2.23 -15.18
C ILE A 396 7.14 -2.81 -16.37
N ILE A 397 6.71 -4.06 -16.23
CA ILE A 397 6.06 -4.84 -17.28
C ILE A 397 4.57 -5.10 -16.97
N ASN A 398 3.73 -5.20 -18.00
CA ASN A 398 2.34 -5.61 -17.88
C ASN A 398 2.06 -6.88 -18.69
N TRP A 399 1.24 -7.78 -18.14
CA TRP A 399 0.92 -9.08 -18.75
C TRP A 399 -0.21 -8.94 -19.77
N HIS A 400 0.15 -8.93 -21.05
CA HIS A 400 -0.79 -8.93 -22.18
C HIS A 400 -0.94 -10.34 -22.77
N LEU A 401 -2.01 -10.56 -23.53
CA LEU A 401 -2.18 -11.76 -24.35
C LEU A 401 -1.85 -11.43 -25.80
N SER A 402 -0.98 -12.23 -26.42
CA SER A 402 -0.63 -12.10 -27.84
C SER A 402 -1.82 -12.49 -28.73
N PRO A 403 -2.16 -11.68 -29.75
CA PRO A 403 -3.23 -12.01 -30.69
C PRO A 403 -2.81 -13.04 -31.77
N GLU A 404 -1.52 -13.35 -31.90
CA GLU A 404 -1.01 -14.23 -32.97
C GLU A 404 -0.90 -15.70 -32.53
N ASP A 405 -0.38 -15.95 -31.33
CA ASP A 405 -0.09 -17.28 -30.80
C ASP A 405 -0.79 -17.59 -29.44
N GLY A 406 -1.46 -16.60 -28.85
CA GLY A 406 -2.12 -16.72 -27.55
C GLY A 406 -1.14 -16.85 -26.37
N SER A 407 0.15 -16.52 -26.54
CA SER A 407 1.12 -16.49 -25.44
C SER A 407 0.95 -15.25 -24.55
N ILE A 408 1.53 -15.29 -23.34
CA ILE A 408 1.58 -14.10 -22.47
C ILE A 408 2.82 -13.28 -22.83
N VAL A 409 2.59 -12.01 -23.15
CA VAL A 409 3.62 -11.02 -23.51
C VAL A 409 3.84 -10.07 -22.35
N PHE A 410 5.11 -9.79 -22.04
CA PHE A 410 5.54 -8.85 -21.01
C PHE A 410 5.82 -7.48 -21.64
N GLU A 411 4.79 -6.65 -21.81
CA GLU A 411 4.93 -5.32 -22.42
C GLU A 411 5.58 -4.34 -21.42
N GLU A 412 6.62 -3.61 -21.82
CA GLU A 412 7.26 -2.61 -20.95
C GLU A 412 6.40 -1.33 -20.88
N VAL A 413 5.73 -1.13 -19.75
CA VAL A 413 4.81 -0.02 -19.48
C VAL A 413 5.43 1.12 -18.69
N GLY A 414 6.60 0.91 -18.07
CA GLY A 414 7.25 1.90 -17.23
C GLY A 414 8.66 1.49 -16.79
N HIS A 415 9.27 2.27 -15.91
CA HIS A 415 10.55 1.94 -15.27
C HIS A 415 10.65 2.58 -13.88
N TYR A 416 11.56 2.03 -13.07
CA TYR A 416 11.93 2.54 -11.76
C TYR A 416 13.43 2.86 -11.70
N ASN A 417 13.76 4.15 -11.59
CA ASN A 417 15.13 4.66 -11.56
C ASN A 417 15.59 4.86 -10.11
N VAL A 418 16.35 3.91 -9.56
CA VAL A 418 16.77 3.94 -8.14
C VAL A 418 17.72 5.11 -7.82
N TYR A 419 18.41 5.65 -8.83
CA TYR A 419 19.32 6.78 -8.72
C TYR A 419 18.62 8.15 -8.61
N ALA A 420 17.31 8.22 -8.90
CA ALA A 420 16.53 9.44 -8.75
C ALA A 420 16.09 9.69 -7.29
N LYS A 421 15.67 10.93 -6.99
CA LYS A 421 15.18 11.31 -5.64
C LYS A 421 13.83 10.66 -5.35
N LYS A 422 13.48 10.46 -4.07
CA LYS A 422 12.13 9.97 -3.67
C LYS A 422 11.07 10.91 -4.28
N GLY A 423 10.07 10.33 -4.95
CA GLY A 423 9.08 11.04 -5.78
C GLY A 423 9.43 11.18 -7.28
N GLU A 424 10.72 11.12 -7.66
CA GLU A 424 11.18 11.22 -9.07
C GLU A 424 11.61 9.86 -9.67
N ARG A 425 11.44 8.75 -8.94
CA ARG A 425 11.94 7.41 -9.31
C ARG A 425 11.05 6.64 -10.28
N LEU A 426 9.74 6.81 -10.17
CA LEU A 426 8.74 6.02 -10.87
C LEU A 426 8.30 6.73 -12.16
N PHE A 427 8.31 6.01 -13.27
CA PHE A 427 7.68 6.43 -14.52
C PHE A 427 6.76 5.32 -15.06
N ILE A 428 5.52 5.66 -15.37
CA ILE A 428 4.52 4.75 -15.95
C ILE A 428 3.84 5.43 -17.14
N ASN A 429 3.57 4.67 -18.21
CA ASN A 429 2.72 5.07 -19.32
C ASN A 429 1.41 4.29 -19.30
N GLU A 430 0.40 4.87 -18.65
CA GLU A 430 -0.93 4.26 -18.44
C GLU A 430 -1.60 3.80 -19.74
N ASN A 431 -1.36 4.50 -20.87
CA ASN A 431 -1.94 4.15 -22.17
C ASN A 431 -1.50 2.78 -22.71
N LYS A 432 -0.41 2.21 -22.16
CA LYS A 432 0.05 0.85 -22.48
C LYS A 432 -0.58 -0.24 -21.59
N ILE A 433 -1.18 0.08 -20.45
CA ILE A 433 -1.63 -0.92 -19.47
C ILE A 433 -2.99 -1.51 -19.89
N LEU A 434 -3.13 -2.83 -19.76
CA LEU A 434 -4.39 -3.55 -19.92
C LEU A 434 -4.80 -4.18 -18.58
N TRP A 435 -5.61 -3.47 -17.80
CA TRP A 435 -6.13 -3.92 -16.51
C TRP A 435 -6.96 -5.19 -16.64
N SER A 436 -6.69 -6.19 -15.79
CA SER A 436 -7.22 -7.57 -15.92
C SER A 436 -6.96 -8.23 -17.29
N GLY A 437 -6.08 -7.67 -18.11
CA GLY A 437 -5.76 -8.13 -19.47
C GLY A 437 -6.64 -7.56 -20.58
N PHE A 438 -7.61 -6.67 -20.28
CA PHE A 438 -8.56 -6.16 -21.27
C PHE A 438 -9.12 -4.75 -21.01
N SER A 439 -9.22 -4.30 -19.76
CA SER A 439 -9.74 -2.97 -19.43
C SER A 439 -8.68 -1.88 -19.61
N LYS A 440 -9.11 -0.66 -19.98
CA LYS A 440 -8.27 0.55 -19.99
C LYS A 440 -8.56 1.49 -18.81
N GLU A 441 -9.62 1.23 -18.04
CA GLU A 441 -9.98 2.03 -16.86
C GLU A 441 -9.22 1.53 -15.64
N VAL A 442 -8.61 2.46 -14.89
CA VAL A 442 -7.86 2.16 -13.66
C VAL A 442 -8.82 1.56 -12.62
N PRO A 443 -8.54 0.38 -12.06
CA PRO A 443 -9.45 -0.31 -11.16
C PRO A 443 -9.50 0.37 -9.79
N PHE A 444 -10.71 0.71 -9.31
CA PHE A 444 -10.90 1.19 -7.93
C PHE A 444 -10.54 0.09 -6.90
N SER A 445 -9.64 0.41 -5.96
CA SER A 445 -9.19 -0.45 -4.85
C SER A 445 -8.93 0.38 -3.58
N ASN A 446 -9.98 1.07 -3.11
CA ASN A 446 -10.00 1.81 -1.84
C ASN A 446 -11.04 1.19 -0.91
N CYS A 447 -10.86 1.31 0.42
CA CYS A 447 -11.71 0.63 1.40
C CYS A 447 -13.13 1.23 1.36
N SER A 448 -13.20 2.53 1.59
CA SER A 448 -14.40 3.35 1.41
C SER A 448 -14.34 4.11 0.08
N ARG A 449 -15.52 4.49 -0.41
CA ARG A 449 -15.65 5.48 -1.50
C ARG A 449 -15.61 6.88 -0.91
N ASP A 450 -15.03 7.80 -1.67
CA ASP A 450 -14.93 9.21 -1.36
C ASP A 450 -16.30 9.80 -0.97
N CYS A 451 -16.37 10.54 0.13
CA CYS A 451 -17.64 11.06 0.62
C CYS A 451 -18.19 12.20 -0.27
N LEU A 452 -19.51 12.27 -0.43
CA LEU A 452 -20.16 13.29 -1.27
C LEU A 452 -20.41 14.59 -0.48
N PRO A 453 -20.51 15.77 -1.14
CA PRO A 453 -20.92 17.01 -0.49
C PRO A 453 -22.24 16.84 0.28
N GLY A 454 -22.34 17.44 1.45
CA GLY A 454 -23.38 17.18 2.45
C GLY A 454 -23.07 16.03 3.42
N THR A 455 -22.03 15.23 3.16
CA THR A 455 -21.51 14.21 4.09
C THR A 455 -20.06 14.50 4.48
N ARG A 456 -19.61 13.88 5.58
CA ARG A 456 -18.23 13.93 6.09
C ARG A 456 -17.76 12.53 6.50
N LYS A 457 -16.46 12.34 6.65
CA LYS A 457 -15.91 11.09 7.20
C LYS A 457 -16.34 10.86 8.66
N GLY A 458 -16.69 9.63 8.97
CA GLY A 458 -16.83 9.06 10.30
C GLY A 458 -15.86 7.89 10.47
N ILE A 459 -15.26 7.79 11.66
CA ILE A 459 -14.36 6.69 12.02
C ILE A 459 -15.20 5.45 12.32
N ILE A 460 -14.85 4.31 11.73
CA ILE A 460 -15.46 3.01 12.05
C ILE A 460 -14.61 2.36 13.15
N GLU A 461 -15.22 2.01 14.29
CA GLU A 461 -14.49 1.37 15.38
C GLU A 461 -14.03 -0.05 15.00
N GLY A 462 -12.72 -0.31 15.08
CA GLY A 462 -12.10 -1.60 14.76
C GLY A 462 -11.47 -1.69 13.37
N GLU A 463 -11.82 -0.79 12.46
CA GLU A 463 -11.27 -0.72 11.10
C GLU A 463 -10.06 0.24 11.02
N PRO A 464 -9.17 0.10 10.02
CA PRO A 464 -8.01 0.98 9.83
C PRO A 464 -8.39 2.34 9.21
N THR A 465 -7.48 3.32 9.31
CA THR A 465 -7.75 4.76 9.06
C THR A 465 -8.22 5.14 7.64
N CYS A 466 -7.98 4.31 6.65
CA CYS A 466 -8.47 4.45 5.27
C CYS A 466 -9.94 4.01 5.10
N CYS A 467 -10.51 3.29 6.07
CA CYS A 467 -11.89 2.84 6.09
C CYS A 467 -12.73 3.82 6.93
N PHE A 468 -13.75 4.41 6.31
CA PHE A 468 -14.60 5.44 6.92
C PHE A 468 -16.04 5.33 6.45
N GLU A 469 -17.00 5.68 7.32
CA GLU A 469 -18.40 5.85 6.93
C GLU A 469 -18.63 7.31 6.47
N CYS A 470 -19.52 7.53 5.50
CA CYS A 470 -19.91 8.88 5.08
C CYS A 470 -21.16 9.32 5.85
N VAL A 471 -20.93 10.04 6.94
CA VAL A 471 -21.97 10.53 7.86
C VAL A 471 -22.53 11.85 7.36
N GLU A 472 -23.85 12.00 7.33
CA GLU A 472 -24.52 13.25 6.94
C GLU A 472 -24.16 14.41 7.91
N CYS A 473 -24.10 15.64 7.38
CA CYS A 473 -23.90 16.83 8.19
C CYS A 473 -25.10 17.08 9.12
N THR A 474 -24.86 17.62 10.32
CA THR A 474 -25.96 17.91 11.26
C THR A 474 -26.69 19.20 10.89
N ASP A 475 -27.92 19.39 11.40
CA ASP A 475 -28.75 20.57 11.10
C ASP A 475 -28.02 21.89 11.41
N GLY A 476 -27.71 22.64 10.33
CA GLY A 476 -26.96 23.90 10.42
C GLY A 476 -25.45 23.77 10.15
N GLU A 477 -24.95 22.60 9.78
CA GLU A 477 -23.61 22.39 9.24
C GLU A 477 -23.63 22.09 7.74
N ILE A 478 -22.49 22.31 7.06
CA ILE A 478 -22.30 22.04 5.63
C ILE A 478 -20.96 21.36 5.36
N SER A 479 -20.89 20.67 4.22
CA SER A 479 -19.70 20.04 3.65
C SER A 479 -19.77 20.26 2.14
N ASP A 480 -19.04 21.27 1.65
CA ASP A 480 -19.15 21.73 0.26
C ASP A 480 -18.23 20.96 -0.71
N GLU A 481 -17.18 20.31 -0.18
CA GLU A 481 -16.20 19.54 -0.94
C GLU A 481 -16.40 18.03 -0.76
N THR A 482 -15.99 17.25 -1.76
CA THR A 482 -15.90 15.79 -1.64
C THR A 482 -14.84 15.39 -0.62
N ASP A 483 -15.07 14.26 0.05
CA ASP A 483 -14.12 13.60 0.95
C ASP A 483 -13.76 14.37 2.24
N ALA A 484 -14.59 15.37 2.62
CA ALA A 484 -14.38 16.23 3.77
C ALA A 484 -14.23 15.46 5.10
N SER A 485 -13.21 15.83 5.88
CA SER A 485 -12.92 15.23 7.20
C SER A 485 -13.83 15.73 8.33
N ALA A 486 -14.44 16.91 8.18
CA ALA A 486 -15.33 17.53 9.14
C ALA A 486 -16.40 18.39 8.44
N SER A 487 -17.52 18.60 9.12
CA SER A 487 -18.59 19.52 8.73
C SER A 487 -18.36 20.91 9.35
N TYR A 488 -18.78 21.97 8.65
CA TYR A 488 -18.57 23.36 9.07
C TYR A 488 -19.89 24.05 9.42
N ALA A 489 -19.95 24.74 10.56
CA ALA A 489 -21.16 25.43 11.01
C ALA A 489 -21.56 26.58 10.06
N SER A 490 -22.71 26.44 9.40
CA SER A 490 -23.27 27.42 8.48
C SER A 490 -23.93 28.59 9.21
N THR A 491 -23.91 29.76 8.58
CA THR A 491 -24.60 30.97 9.06
C THR A 491 -25.96 31.21 8.40
N TYR A 492 -26.38 30.38 7.44
CA TYR A 492 -27.74 30.43 6.90
C TYR A 492 -28.75 30.17 8.03
N GLY A 493 -29.71 31.07 8.18
CA GLY A 493 -30.61 31.14 9.36
C GLY A 493 -30.28 32.29 10.32
N LYS A 494 -29.02 32.44 10.77
CA LYS A 494 -28.62 33.55 11.67
C LYS A 494 -28.86 34.93 11.06
N PHE A 495 -28.75 35.06 9.74
CA PHE A 495 -29.10 36.29 9.02
C PHE A 495 -30.59 36.67 9.09
N VAL A 496 -31.51 35.71 9.29
CA VAL A 496 -32.94 36.00 9.42
C VAL A 496 -33.18 36.83 10.69
N SER A 497 -32.70 36.35 11.83
CA SER A 497 -32.82 37.07 13.11
C SER A 497 -32.09 38.43 13.09
N ALA A 498 -30.96 38.53 12.38
CA ALA A 498 -30.28 39.81 12.19
C ALA A 498 -31.12 40.81 11.35
N VAL A 499 -31.76 40.35 10.28
CA VAL A 499 -32.66 41.16 9.44
C VAL A 499 -33.92 41.56 10.20
N GLU A 500 -34.49 40.68 11.02
CA GLU A 500 -35.63 41.00 11.91
C GLU A 500 -35.28 42.13 12.89
N VAL A 501 -34.13 42.04 13.58
CA VAL A 501 -33.66 43.10 14.49
C VAL A 501 -33.44 44.42 13.76
N ILE A 502 -32.83 44.40 12.56
CA ILE A 502 -32.62 45.61 11.75
C ILE A 502 -33.97 46.21 11.30
N ALA A 503 -34.94 45.38 10.91
CA ALA A 503 -36.27 45.84 10.53
C ALA A 503 -37.04 46.47 11.69
N ILE A 504 -36.98 45.89 12.90
CA ILE A 504 -37.59 46.43 14.12
C ILE A 504 -36.96 47.80 14.47
N LEU A 505 -35.64 47.92 14.39
CA LEU A 505 -34.94 49.19 14.62
C LEU A 505 -35.32 50.25 13.58
N ALA A 506 -35.31 49.90 12.28
CA ALA A 506 -35.67 50.81 11.21
C ALA A 506 -37.11 51.32 11.32
N ALA A 507 -38.07 50.44 11.64
CA ALA A 507 -39.46 50.82 11.90
C ALA A 507 -39.58 51.76 13.12
N SER A 508 -38.84 51.49 14.19
CA SER A 508 -38.82 52.31 15.41
C SER A 508 -38.28 53.72 15.14
N PHE A 509 -37.16 53.83 14.41
CA PHE A 509 -36.61 55.13 14.01
C PHE A 509 -37.51 55.88 13.02
N GLY A 510 -38.14 55.18 12.07
CA GLY A 510 -39.11 55.78 11.14
C GLY A 510 -40.33 56.37 11.86
N LEU A 511 -40.87 55.66 12.86
CA LEU A 511 -42.01 56.13 13.65
C LEU A 511 -41.63 57.37 14.50
N LEU A 512 -40.45 57.36 15.14
CA LEU A 512 -39.89 58.53 15.82
C LEU A 512 -39.73 59.73 14.86
N ALA A 513 -39.15 59.50 13.68
CA ALA A 513 -39.00 60.54 12.66
C ALA A 513 -40.36 61.15 12.30
N CYS A 514 -41.39 60.35 12.01
CA CYS A 514 -42.74 60.83 11.70
C CYS A 514 -43.38 61.67 12.83
N ILE A 515 -43.16 61.32 14.10
CA ILE A 515 -43.66 62.09 15.25
C ILE A 515 -42.95 63.45 15.37
N PHE A 516 -41.63 63.48 15.21
CA PHE A 516 -40.82 64.68 15.45
C PHE A 516 -40.69 65.58 14.21
N PHE A 517 -40.86 65.07 12.98
CA PHE A 517 -40.72 65.81 11.73
C PHE A 517 -41.57 67.10 11.72
N ASN A 518 -42.85 67.00 12.10
CA ASN A 518 -43.74 68.17 12.16
C ASN A 518 -43.27 69.23 13.18
N LYS A 519 -42.63 68.82 14.28
CA LYS A 519 -42.09 69.74 15.29
C LYS A 519 -40.81 70.41 14.79
N VAL A 520 -39.88 69.63 14.24
CA VAL A 520 -38.62 70.11 13.66
C VAL A 520 -38.88 71.06 12.49
N TYR A 521 -39.84 70.73 11.61
CA TYR A 521 -40.24 71.59 10.50
C TYR A 521 -40.78 72.94 10.95
N ILE A 522 -41.61 72.99 12.02
CA ILE A 522 -42.09 74.26 12.58
C ILE A 522 -40.93 75.06 13.19
N ILE A 523 -40.03 74.43 13.93
CA ILE A 523 -38.88 75.09 14.57
C ILE A 523 -37.94 75.70 13.52
N LEU A 524 -37.61 74.97 12.46
CA LEU A 524 -36.62 75.40 11.45
C LEU A 524 -37.22 76.31 10.36
N PHE A 525 -38.41 75.98 9.84
CA PHE A 525 -38.98 76.65 8.65
C PHE A 525 -40.19 77.56 8.94
N LYS A 526 -40.73 77.54 10.16
CA LYS A 526 -41.79 78.47 10.62
C LYS A 526 -41.53 79.03 12.04
N PRO A 527 -40.33 79.55 12.36
CA PRO A 527 -39.98 80.01 13.71
C PRO A 527 -40.91 81.10 14.26
N SER A 528 -41.56 81.90 13.40
CA SER A 528 -42.58 82.89 13.82
C SER A 528 -43.79 82.25 14.53
N ARG A 529 -44.09 80.98 14.25
CA ARG A 529 -45.14 80.19 14.94
C ARG A 529 -44.67 79.51 16.22
N ASN A 530 -43.37 79.59 16.54
CA ASN A 530 -42.77 79.00 17.73
C ASN A 530 -42.64 80.03 18.88
N THR A 531 -43.54 81.01 18.93
CA THR A 531 -43.61 82.00 20.01
C THR A 531 -44.66 81.59 21.05
N ILE A 532 -44.44 81.92 22.32
CA ILE A 532 -45.39 81.63 23.42
C ILE A 532 -46.77 82.26 23.14
N GLU A 533 -46.79 83.39 22.44
CA GLU A 533 -47.99 84.16 22.13
C GLU A 533 -48.82 83.52 21.00
N GLU A 534 -48.20 83.15 19.87
CA GLU A 534 -48.89 82.44 18.78
C GLU A 534 -49.39 81.07 19.26
N VAL A 535 -48.58 80.30 20.00
CA VAL A 535 -48.97 78.99 20.52
C VAL A 535 -50.14 79.10 21.51
N ARG A 536 -50.13 80.10 22.41
CA ARG A 536 -51.28 80.37 23.30
C ARG A 536 -52.51 80.81 22.52
N CYS A 537 -52.37 81.70 21.53
CA CYS A 537 -53.49 82.18 20.72
C CYS A 537 -54.11 81.06 19.88
N SER A 538 -53.30 80.22 19.23
CA SER A 538 -53.77 79.04 18.49
C SER A 538 -54.39 77.98 19.40
N THR A 539 -53.86 77.77 20.60
CA THR A 539 -54.43 76.83 21.59
C THR A 539 -55.78 77.33 22.10
N ALA A 540 -55.88 78.62 22.43
CA ALA A 540 -57.14 79.27 22.80
C ALA A 540 -58.17 79.21 21.66
N ALA A 541 -57.77 79.55 20.43
CA ALA A 541 -58.62 79.46 19.25
C ALA A 541 -59.11 78.02 18.99
N HIS A 542 -58.25 77.01 19.18
CA HIS A 542 -58.66 75.62 19.06
C HIS A 542 -59.60 75.18 20.21
N ALA A 543 -59.34 75.62 21.45
CA ALA A 543 -60.22 75.39 22.59
C ALA A 543 -61.61 76.02 22.39
N PHE A 544 -61.68 77.27 21.91
CA PHE A 544 -62.93 77.93 21.54
C PHE A 544 -63.61 77.24 20.35
N LYS A 545 -62.87 76.75 19.34
CA LYS A 545 -63.42 76.00 18.20
C LYS A 545 -63.98 74.63 18.58
N VAL A 546 -63.40 73.98 19.60
CA VAL A 546 -63.94 72.75 20.22
C VAL A 546 -65.16 73.08 21.10
N ALA A 547 -65.10 74.12 21.92
CA ALA A 547 -66.22 74.56 22.77
C ALA A 547 -67.44 74.99 21.94
N ALA A 548 -67.24 75.71 20.84
CA ALA A 548 -68.28 76.10 19.87
C ALA A 548 -68.89 74.87 19.18
N ARG A 549 -68.08 73.88 18.79
CA ARG A 549 -68.59 72.59 18.28
C ARG A 549 -69.40 71.82 19.33
N ALA A 550 -69.05 71.93 20.62
CA ALA A 550 -69.82 71.36 21.71
C ALA A 550 -71.15 72.10 21.96
N THR A 551 -71.19 73.44 21.84
CA THR A 551 -72.45 74.20 21.96
C THR A 551 -73.37 73.95 20.78
N LEU A 552 -72.85 73.94 19.54
CA LEU A 552 -73.63 73.64 18.33
C LEU A 552 -74.16 72.20 18.30
N ARG A 553 -73.54 71.25 19.00
CA ARG A 553 -74.12 69.92 19.21
C ARG A 553 -75.31 69.91 20.18
N ARG A 554 -75.46 70.91 21.06
CA ARG A 554 -76.50 70.90 22.10
C ARG A 554 -77.87 71.36 21.61
N SER A 555 -77.94 72.20 20.56
CA SER A 555 -79.20 72.67 19.97
C SER A 555 -79.91 71.62 19.10
N ASN A 556 -79.17 70.82 18.33
CA ASN A 556 -79.76 69.84 17.41
C ASN A 556 -80.29 68.55 18.07
N VAL A 557 -79.96 68.29 19.34
CA VAL A 557 -80.36 67.05 20.05
C VAL A 557 -81.84 67.06 20.49
N SER A 558 -82.48 68.23 20.59
CA SER A 558 -83.88 68.33 21.07
C SER A 558 -84.96 68.04 20.01
N ARG A 559 -84.61 67.61 18.78
CA ARG A 559 -85.58 67.50 17.66
C ARG A 559 -85.63 66.16 16.91
N LYS A 560 -84.90 65.13 17.36
CA LYS A 560 -85.05 63.74 16.87
C LYS A 560 -84.91 62.73 18.00
N ARG A 561 -86.03 62.40 18.67
CA ARG A 561 -86.13 61.26 19.61
C ARG A 561 -87.51 60.61 19.56
N SER A 562 -87.82 59.99 18.43
CA SER A 562 -89.05 59.22 18.17
C SER A 562 -88.71 58.09 17.20
N ASN A 563 -89.15 56.87 17.52
CA ASN A 563 -88.87 55.58 16.84
C ASN A 563 -87.39 55.13 17.00
N SER A 564 -87.01 53.93 17.50
CA SER A 564 -87.58 52.57 17.48
C SER A 564 -87.39 51.84 16.14
N LEU A 565 -87.14 50.51 16.05
CA LEU A 565 -86.78 49.48 17.05
C LEU A 565 -86.07 48.29 16.33
N GLY A 566 -85.17 47.56 17.01
CA GLY A 566 -84.55 46.30 16.49
C GLY A 566 -83.49 46.49 15.37
N GLY A 567 -82.76 45.45 14.95
CA GLY A 567 -82.66 44.08 15.48
C GLY A 567 -81.79 43.14 14.60
N SER A 568 -81.21 42.10 15.22
CA SER A 568 -80.53 40.91 14.63
C SER A 568 -79.34 41.01 13.66
N THR A 569 -78.22 40.43 14.11
CA THR A 569 -77.39 39.39 13.45
C THR A 569 -77.49 39.14 11.93
N GLY A 570 -76.35 39.06 11.23
CA GLY A 570 -76.26 38.36 9.94
C GLY A 570 -74.94 38.53 9.16
N SER A 571 -74.16 37.44 9.06
CA SER A 571 -73.13 37.08 8.07
C SER A 571 -72.67 38.05 6.93
N THR A 572 -71.34 38.09 6.77
CA THR A 572 -70.55 38.40 5.55
C THR A 572 -71.11 37.78 4.24
N PRO A 573 -70.82 38.36 3.04
CA PRO A 573 -69.62 37.93 2.31
C PRO A 573 -68.83 38.98 1.48
N SER A 574 -67.52 38.71 1.37
CA SER A 574 -66.64 38.80 0.20
C SER A 574 -66.73 39.95 -0.83
N SER A 575 -65.71 40.81 -0.80
CA SER A 575 -64.86 41.24 -1.93
C SER A 575 -65.47 41.60 -3.31
N SER A 576 -65.42 42.88 -3.68
CA SER A 576 -64.67 43.37 -4.86
C SER A 576 -64.77 44.89 -4.99
N ILE A 577 -63.66 45.57 -5.28
CA ILE A 577 -63.64 46.99 -5.71
C ILE A 577 -62.58 47.13 -6.79
N SER A 578 -62.97 47.66 -7.95
CA SER A 578 -62.06 48.08 -9.02
C SER A 578 -62.20 49.58 -9.29
N SER A 579 -61.18 50.15 -9.89
CA SER A 579 -60.90 51.58 -10.02
C SER A 579 -61.70 52.33 -11.10
N LYS A 580 -62.02 53.60 -10.80
CA LYS A 580 -62.11 54.82 -11.67
C LYS A 580 -62.73 55.96 -10.79
N SER A 581 -62.25 57.20 -10.67
CA SER A 581 -61.81 58.25 -11.62
C SER A 581 -62.95 58.75 -12.54
N ASN A 582 -63.19 60.05 -12.78
CA ASN A 582 -62.48 61.29 -12.37
C ASN A 582 -63.41 62.53 -12.56
N GLN A 583 -62.82 63.74 -12.68
CA GLN A 583 -63.37 65.03 -13.16
C GLN A 583 -63.95 65.97 -12.06
N GLU A 584 -63.42 67.19 -11.79
CA GLU A 584 -63.15 68.41 -12.61
C GLU A 584 -64.41 69.30 -12.73
N GLU A 585 -64.40 70.64 -12.63
CA GLU A 585 -63.45 71.70 -12.21
C GLU A 585 -64.30 73.00 -12.02
N PRO A 586 -63.81 74.28 -12.01
CA PRO A 586 -62.58 74.91 -11.52
C PRO A 586 -62.89 76.05 -10.49
N PHE A 587 -61.92 76.90 -10.12
CA PHE A 587 -62.02 78.39 -10.16
C PHE A 587 -60.71 79.10 -9.70
N SER A 588 -60.54 80.38 -10.04
CA SER A 588 -59.25 81.12 -10.03
C SER A 588 -59.12 82.27 -9.01
N ILE A 589 -57.89 82.78 -8.88
CA ILE A 589 -57.43 83.86 -7.96
C ILE A 589 -58.03 85.24 -8.31
N PRO A 590 -58.08 86.23 -7.37
CA PRO A 590 -57.06 87.31 -7.47
C PRO A 590 -56.64 88.03 -6.14
N THR A 591 -55.37 88.47 -6.12
CA THR A 591 -54.76 89.70 -5.52
C THR A 591 -54.96 90.13 -4.04
N SER A 592 -53.94 90.82 -3.53
CA SER A 592 -53.83 91.43 -2.19
C SER A 592 -54.08 92.95 -2.16
N ALA A 593 -54.47 93.47 -0.99
CA ALA A 593 -54.39 94.90 -0.65
C ALA A 593 -54.16 95.10 0.87
N GLU A 594 -53.47 96.18 1.21
CA GLU A 594 -53.12 96.69 2.56
C GLU A 594 -53.58 98.19 2.61
N PRO A 595 -53.41 99.00 3.70
CA PRO A 595 -52.87 98.74 5.04
C PRO A 595 -53.64 99.38 6.24
N GLN A 596 -53.15 99.14 7.48
CA GLN A 596 -53.36 99.94 8.73
C GLN A 596 -54.79 99.95 9.34
N GLN A 597 -55.02 100.30 10.63
CA GLN A 597 -54.22 101.05 11.63
C GLN A 597 -54.43 100.56 13.10
N LYS A 598 -53.68 101.17 14.05
CA LYS A 598 -53.65 101.12 15.55
C LYS A 598 -54.97 100.72 16.28
N HIS A 599 -54.99 100.24 17.54
CA HIS A 599 -54.19 100.54 18.74
C HIS A 599 -54.06 99.33 19.69
N GLY A 600 -53.04 99.32 20.56
CA GLY A 600 -52.88 98.29 21.61
C GLY A 600 -53.32 98.76 23.01
N CYS A 601 -53.51 97.80 23.93
CA CYS A 601 -53.76 98.06 25.35
C CYS A 601 -52.86 97.17 26.23
N LYS A 602 -52.33 97.72 27.34
CA LYS A 602 -51.52 96.98 28.33
C LYS A 602 -52.40 96.53 29.49
N GLN A 603 -52.16 95.34 30.03
CA GLN A 603 -52.20 95.13 31.48
C GLN A 603 -51.38 93.90 31.89
N LYS A 604 -50.92 93.87 33.15
CA LYS A 604 -50.03 92.86 33.73
C LYS A 604 -50.50 92.59 35.15
N VAL A 605 -50.79 91.32 35.47
CA VAL A 605 -51.07 90.84 36.83
C VAL A 605 -50.26 89.56 37.06
N SER A 606 -49.88 89.32 38.30
CA SER A 606 -49.07 88.17 38.74
C SER A 606 -49.53 87.74 40.12
N PHE A 607 -49.53 86.43 40.40
CA PHE A 607 -49.05 85.74 41.61
C PHE A 607 -49.08 84.23 41.31
N GLY A 608 -48.12 83.42 41.75
CA GLY A 608 -48.22 82.60 42.97
C GLY A 608 -48.82 81.21 42.68
N GLY A 609 -48.39 80.09 43.24
CA GLY A 609 -47.29 79.81 44.17
C GLY A 609 -47.69 78.75 45.19
N GLY A 610 -47.05 77.57 45.19
CA GLY A 610 -47.26 76.49 46.16
C GLY A 610 -47.78 75.17 45.57
N THR A 611 -47.43 74.06 46.22
CA THR A 611 -47.66 72.67 45.77
C THR A 611 -48.37 71.86 46.87
N VAL A 612 -49.30 70.97 46.50
CA VAL A 612 -49.77 69.86 47.37
C VAL A 612 -49.97 68.60 46.52
N THR A 613 -49.69 67.44 47.10
CA THR A 613 -49.78 66.09 46.49
C THR A 613 -50.76 65.20 47.29
N LEU A 614 -51.15 64.03 46.72
CA LEU A 614 -51.81 62.83 47.30
C LEU A 614 -53.00 62.39 46.40
N SER A 615 -53.45 61.12 46.34
CA SER A 615 -52.79 59.79 46.36
C SER A 615 -53.88 58.68 46.23
N LEU A 616 -53.46 57.40 46.25
CA LEU A 616 -54.25 56.17 46.49
C LEU A 616 -55.06 55.59 45.29
N SER A 617 -55.32 54.26 45.21
CA SER A 617 -54.61 53.05 45.68
C SER A 617 -55.30 51.76 45.12
N PHE A 618 -54.86 50.59 45.60
CA PHE A 618 -55.48 49.24 45.61
C PHE A 618 -55.30 48.33 44.38
N GLU A 619 -55.10 47.01 44.53
CA GLU A 619 -54.25 46.28 45.51
C GLU A 619 -53.93 44.85 45.02
N GLU A 620 -53.04 44.16 45.73
CA GLU A 620 -52.47 42.83 45.45
C GLU A 620 -53.17 41.73 46.27
N HIS A 621 -53.13 40.46 45.81
CA HIS A 621 -52.96 39.23 46.63
C HIS A 621 -52.59 38.06 45.69
N GLN A 622 -51.87 36.98 46.00
CA GLN A 622 -50.93 36.49 47.05
C GLN A 622 -50.41 35.12 46.50
N LYS A 623 -49.41 34.33 46.95
CA LYS A 623 -48.40 34.14 48.04
C LYS A 623 -47.36 33.15 47.40
N ASN A 624 -46.19 32.69 47.88
CA ASN A 624 -45.29 32.70 49.06
C ASN A 624 -43.94 32.10 48.53
N ALA A 625 -42.84 31.70 49.21
CA ALA A 625 -42.12 31.90 50.48
C ALA A 625 -40.80 31.04 50.39
N VAL A 626 -39.67 31.23 51.10
CA VAL A 626 -39.14 32.30 51.97
C VAL A 626 -37.60 32.10 52.12
N ALA A 627 -36.81 33.19 52.02
CA ALA A 627 -35.38 33.30 52.42
C ALA A 627 -34.33 32.42 51.65
N ASN A 628 -33.00 32.65 51.74
CA ASN A 628 -32.23 33.70 52.43
C ASN A 628 -30.87 34.02 51.75
N LYS A 629 -30.47 35.30 51.81
CA LYS A 629 -29.10 35.86 51.95
C LYS A 629 -27.86 35.32 51.19
N ASN A 630 -27.14 36.31 50.64
CA ASN A 630 -25.68 36.49 50.56
C ASN A 630 -24.87 35.83 49.43
N ALA A 631 -23.71 36.37 49.01
CA ALA A 631 -23.22 37.76 48.92
C ALA A 631 -21.82 37.81 48.25
N LYS A 632 -21.49 38.94 47.60
CA LYS A 632 -20.16 39.37 47.09
C LYS A 632 -19.60 38.57 45.88
N HIS A 633 -18.99 39.16 44.84
CA HIS A 633 -17.86 40.13 44.71
C HIS A 633 -16.47 39.49 44.90
N ARG A 634 -15.42 39.78 44.09
CA ARG A 634 -15.30 40.65 42.88
C ARG A 634 -13.98 40.36 42.11
N ASN A 635 -13.96 40.74 40.82
CA ASN A 635 -12.85 41.01 39.87
C ASN A 635 -11.36 40.78 40.25
N SER A 636 -10.58 40.25 39.29
CA SER A 636 -9.20 40.66 38.92
C SER A 636 -8.74 39.88 37.66
N LEU A 637 -7.80 40.27 36.80
CA LEU A 637 -7.49 41.55 36.10
C LEU A 637 -6.54 41.20 34.91
N GLU A 638 -6.19 42.19 34.08
CA GLU A 638 -5.51 42.12 32.78
C GLU A 638 -4.06 41.58 32.71
N THR A 639 -3.74 40.92 31.58
CA THR A 639 -2.47 40.94 30.80
C THR A 639 -1.09 40.65 31.44
N ARG A 640 -0.29 39.79 30.78
CA ARG A 640 0.93 40.17 29.98
C ARG A 640 1.68 38.96 29.39
N ASN A 641 2.56 39.23 28.42
CA ASN A 641 3.50 38.27 27.81
C ASN A 641 4.70 37.96 28.73
N SER A 642 5.30 36.78 28.55
CA SER A 642 6.73 36.52 28.78
C SER A 642 7.17 35.30 27.95
N ASP A 643 8.35 35.39 27.34
CA ASP A 643 8.96 34.32 26.53
C ASP A 643 9.65 33.21 27.37
N ASP A 644 10.20 32.24 26.62
CA ASP A 644 11.33 31.35 26.94
C ASP A 644 11.05 29.97 27.59
N SER A 645 11.57 28.92 26.95
CA SER A 645 11.74 27.58 27.53
C SER A 645 12.83 26.76 26.79
N LEU A 646 14.09 26.94 27.16
CA LEU A 646 15.23 26.24 26.57
C LEU A 646 15.62 24.94 27.32
N THR A 647 15.58 23.80 26.60
CA THR A 647 16.31 22.52 26.87
C THR A 647 16.18 21.77 28.22
N ARG A 648 15.71 20.51 28.13
CA ARG A 648 16.34 19.26 28.68
C ARG A 648 15.50 18.05 28.20
N HIS A 649 16.00 17.07 27.45
CA HIS A 649 17.11 16.13 27.68
C HIS A 649 16.99 15.26 28.95
N LYS A 650 16.22 14.17 28.82
CA LYS A 650 16.44 12.82 29.40
C LYS A 650 16.00 11.83 28.31
N ALA A 651 16.88 11.02 27.71
CA ALA A 651 17.60 9.88 28.29
C ALA A 651 16.68 8.67 28.53
N LEU A 652 16.59 7.80 27.51
CA LEU A 652 16.12 6.41 27.60
C LEU A 652 17.23 5.51 27.03
N LEU A 653 17.57 4.46 27.77
CA LEU A 653 18.43 3.35 27.35
C LEU A 653 17.67 2.04 27.67
N PRO A 654 17.98 0.93 26.98
CA PRO A 654 17.02 -0.15 26.79
C PRO A 654 16.86 -1.05 28.01
N LEU A 655 15.64 -1.60 28.17
CA LEU A 655 15.41 -2.77 29.02
C LEU A 655 15.76 -4.03 28.23
N HIS A 656 16.62 -4.87 28.81
CA HIS A 656 16.82 -6.24 28.33
C HIS A 656 15.54 -7.07 28.54
N GLY A 657 15.30 -8.02 27.63
CA GLY A 657 14.35 -9.10 27.87
C GLY A 657 14.87 -10.08 28.93
N ASN A 658 13.97 -10.90 29.47
CA ASN A 658 14.31 -11.98 30.38
C ASN A 658 13.55 -13.23 29.94
N GLU A 659 14.25 -14.35 29.74
CA GLU A 659 13.69 -15.57 29.13
C GLU A 659 13.06 -16.53 30.14
N SER A 660 12.43 -17.58 29.59
CA SER A 660 12.14 -18.88 30.21
C SER A 660 11.04 -18.97 31.28
N LEU A 661 9.93 -19.60 30.87
CA LEU A 661 9.01 -20.35 31.73
C LEU A 661 8.49 -21.56 30.94
N GLU A 662 8.79 -22.77 31.41
CA GLU A 662 8.43 -24.03 30.73
C GLU A 662 6.94 -24.39 30.89
N PRO A 663 6.25 -24.88 29.85
CA PRO A 663 4.97 -25.56 29.99
C PRO A 663 5.17 -27.02 30.40
N LYS A 664 4.89 -27.36 31.67
CA LYS A 664 4.89 -28.76 32.14
C LYS A 664 3.72 -29.55 31.56
N PHE A 665 4.01 -30.66 30.90
CA PHE A 665 3.00 -31.68 30.58
C PHE A 665 2.41 -32.27 31.87
N GLN A 666 1.09 -32.38 31.94
CA GLN A 666 0.37 -33.19 32.92
C GLN A 666 -0.49 -34.23 32.21
N THR A 667 -0.23 -35.50 32.48
CA THR A 667 -1.03 -36.64 32.02
C THR A 667 -2.25 -36.86 32.93
N PRO A 668 -3.48 -36.93 32.40
CA PRO A 668 -4.61 -37.52 33.12
C PRO A 668 -4.44 -39.04 33.24
N SER A 669 -4.83 -39.61 34.38
CA SER A 669 -4.81 -41.05 34.64
C SER A 669 -6.07 -41.76 34.15
N ASN A 670 -5.97 -43.05 33.83
CA ASN A 670 -7.09 -43.93 33.50
C ASN A 670 -8.18 -43.94 34.60
N GLN A 671 -9.44 -44.08 34.17
CA GLN A 671 -10.50 -44.77 34.92
C GLN A 671 -11.40 -45.54 33.95
N GLU A 672 -11.93 -46.68 34.39
CA GLU A 672 -12.57 -47.68 33.52
C GLU A 672 -14.11 -47.62 33.56
N SER A 673 -14.75 -47.79 32.40
CA SER A 673 -16.08 -48.42 32.19
C SER A 673 -16.60 -48.13 30.78
N SER A 674 -17.38 -48.97 30.10
CA SER A 674 -17.62 -50.42 30.27
C SER A 674 -18.15 -51.00 28.95
N ILE A 675 -17.85 -52.27 28.65
CA ILE A 675 -18.26 -52.97 27.43
C ILE A 675 -19.56 -53.76 27.69
N PRO A 676 -20.44 -53.89 26.68
CA PRO A 676 -20.99 -55.21 26.35
C PRO A 676 -20.75 -55.61 24.89
N GLU A 677 -20.38 -56.87 24.67
CA GLU A 677 -20.16 -57.47 23.34
C GLU A 677 -21.44 -58.03 22.71
N SER A 678 -21.48 -58.18 21.37
CA SER A 678 -22.05 -59.35 20.64
C SER A 678 -22.16 -59.05 19.12
N VAL A 679 -22.08 -60.01 18.17
CA VAL A 679 -21.42 -61.34 18.09
C VAL A 679 -21.38 -61.75 16.58
N VAL A 680 -20.68 -62.84 16.20
CA VAL A 680 -20.51 -63.40 14.83
C VAL A 680 -19.48 -62.64 13.95
N GLY A 681 -18.58 -63.30 13.20
CA GLY A 681 -18.21 -64.72 13.15
C GLY A 681 -17.44 -65.12 11.86
N GLU A 682 -16.57 -66.12 11.95
CA GLU A 682 -15.87 -66.74 10.80
C GLU A 682 -16.79 -67.78 10.10
N THR A 683 -16.53 -68.40 8.93
CA THR A 683 -15.27 -68.73 8.22
C THR A 683 -15.54 -69.15 6.74
N LYS A 684 -14.49 -69.11 5.89
CA LYS A 684 -14.15 -70.03 4.75
C LYS A 684 -15.01 -70.20 3.46
N GLN A 685 -14.30 -69.97 2.33
CA GLN A 685 -14.05 -70.86 1.16
C GLN A 685 -15.18 -71.59 0.39
N GLY A 686 -15.15 -71.47 -0.95
CA GLY A 686 -15.28 -72.65 -1.85
C GLY A 686 -16.11 -72.52 -3.14
N GLU A 687 -15.43 -72.33 -4.29
CA GLU A 687 -15.78 -72.83 -5.66
C GLU A 687 -17.17 -72.48 -6.29
N HIS A 688 -17.43 -72.65 -7.60
CA HIS A 688 -16.69 -72.29 -8.84
C HIS A 688 -17.72 -72.27 -10.02
N VAL A 689 -17.26 -72.19 -11.29
CA VAL A 689 -18.03 -72.37 -12.57
C VAL A 689 -18.91 -71.16 -13.00
N GLU A 690 -18.94 -70.69 -14.25
CA GLU A 690 -18.05 -70.79 -15.43
C GLU A 690 -18.51 -69.75 -16.49
N GLY A 691 -17.61 -69.24 -17.35
CA GLY A 691 -18.00 -68.27 -18.40
C GLY A 691 -16.86 -67.42 -18.98
N GLN A 692 -16.08 -68.00 -19.90
CA GLN A 692 -15.05 -67.33 -20.72
C GLN A 692 -15.50 -67.30 -22.22
N PRO A 693 -14.79 -66.67 -23.19
CA PRO A 693 -13.38 -66.25 -23.16
C PRO A 693 -13.07 -64.82 -23.64
N SER A 694 -11.79 -64.45 -23.47
CA SER A 694 -11.13 -63.31 -24.11
C SER A 694 -10.48 -63.72 -25.45
N LEU A 695 -10.04 -62.74 -26.24
CA LEU A 695 -9.11 -62.96 -27.37
C LEU A 695 -8.17 -61.76 -27.54
N SER A 696 -6.97 -62.00 -28.05
CA SER A 696 -5.86 -61.04 -28.14
C SER A 696 -5.31 -60.88 -29.57
N ALA A 697 -4.49 -59.85 -29.73
CA ALA A 697 -3.97 -59.32 -31.00
C ALA A 697 -3.30 -60.30 -31.97
N ALA A 698 -3.44 -60.06 -33.28
CA ALA A 698 -2.34 -60.12 -34.26
C ALA A 698 -2.68 -59.48 -35.63
N TYR A 699 -1.67 -58.84 -36.23
CA TYR A 699 -1.44 -58.60 -37.67
C TYR A 699 -2.55 -58.03 -38.60
N LEU A 700 -2.28 -56.82 -39.10
CA LEU A 700 -2.00 -56.63 -40.54
C LEU A 700 -0.89 -55.57 -40.71
N ARG A 701 -0.19 -55.59 -41.84
CA ARG A 701 1.05 -54.84 -42.07
C ARG A 701 1.13 -54.28 -43.50
N ASP A 702 2.05 -53.34 -43.67
CA ASP A 702 2.72 -52.95 -44.91
C ASP A 702 1.89 -52.38 -46.07
N LEU A 703 2.02 -51.06 -46.25
CA LEU A 703 2.21 -50.46 -47.58
C LEU A 703 3.16 -49.26 -47.46
N VAL A 704 4.43 -49.47 -47.81
CA VAL A 704 5.50 -48.44 -47.81
C VAL A 704 5.77 -48.01 -49.24
N GLY A 705 5.75 -46.70 -49.50
CA GLY A 705 5.98 -46.11 -50.82
C GLY A 705 6.84 -44.86 -50.76
N SER A 706 8.16 -45.06 -50.81
CA SER A 706 9.26 -44.09 -51.03
C SER A 706 8.92 -42.60 -51.24
N GLY A 707 9.43 -41.74 -50.34
CA GLY A 707 9.52 -40.29 -50.55
C GLY A 707 10.65 -39.67 -49.73
N PHE A 708 11.66 -39.08 -50.40
CA PHE A 708 12.75 -38.35 -49.73
C PHE A 708 12.23 -37.05 -49.10
N ILE A 709 12.60 -36.79 -47.84
CA ILE A 709 12.57 -35.45 -47.25
C ILE A 709 13.99 -35.09 -46.77
N LYS A 710 14.42 -33.86 -47.07
CA LYS A 710 15.76 -33.35 -46.76
C LYS A 710 15.85 -32.82 -45.34
N GLU A 711 17.07 -32.77 -44.82
CA GLU A 711 17.44 -31.87 -43.74
C GLU A 711 17.15 -30.40 -44.13
N ASN A 712 16.52 -29.64 -43.24
CA ASN A 712 17.07 -28.36 -42.76
C ASN A 712 16.18 -27.70 -41.70
N ALA A 713 16.85 -26.95 -40.79
CA ALA A 713 16.37 -25.81 -40.02
C ALA A 713 14.93 -25.84 -39.44
N ILE A 714 14.85 -26.07 -38.13
CA ILE A 714 13.87 -25.38 -37.27
C ILE A 714 14.64 -24.61 -36.21
N HIS A 715 14.53 -23.28 -36.26
CA HIS A 715 14.98 -22.35 -35.23
C HIS A 715 13.73 -21.84 -34.49
N SER A 716 13.69 -22.02 -33.17
CA SER A 716 12.83 -21.28 -32.24
C SER A 716 13.39 -21.44 -30.83
#